data_AF-A0A8H3M3F0-F1
#
_entry.id   AF-A0A8H3M3F0-F1
#
_cell.length_a   1.000
_cell.length_b   1.000
_cell.length_c   1.000
_cell.angle_alpha   90.00
_cell.angle_beta   90.00
_cell.angle_gamma   90.00
#
_symmetry.space_group_name_H-M   'P 1'
#
loop_
_entity.id
_entity.type
_entity.pdbx_description
1 polymer ?
#
loop_
_entity_poly.entity_id
_entity_poly.type
_entity_poly.pdbx_seq_one_letter_code
_entity_poly.pdbx_strand_id
1 'polypeptide(L)'
;MPFHRMFMYYERALKETNATTAKQMREVAKYYIIDAISCQRLMEVILTSTIPCEQTETRKYPGAYVFPPVKGLKNRRPVTGLDFASLYPSLIMTYNLSPDKIILSREHAESLKESGKKLHEINFKFNSRDIFVWSIEHKNQAEMKGLYPKVLEELLIRRNSLKSRLAPLKNKKEELEKEISLAEARGKDGTDDLKSEYSSVSFIVTCLDAKQLALKVYMNTFYGEAGNSGSPFFLRALAGGVTSAGQRNIKLIANLVRSKGKDIEGKYWEKMVGISMEAMSKLRGEVNDFLREDNGSPYLKMAYEEVLFLVVFTGKKKYYGIPHTNKPNFNNKLFIRRVEIVKQGQSKYFREVGKKVMDESMRLDNDNTRTLHQIVDDVLKETINDISQIDFNEVVKTAVWKPDKNNKSVQRFISRMQDRHTRVEADAKRRIKKGLTPEPYLYEIPEPGERFEYIVVESDSSQRVGDKMEYPEVVRRLGKKIDISYYLKTVVGLCARFINYDERHQPSSEIMLKVLKKLKNDKTIISHLWEGARIYAKKLFDTTYADKGERLTNNSYCQSFLNTLDKQEESIRLKLSSLLKEISGVNIGYRESMYKLVTKKRAMCLEQYLISYYLDEYDINTKALAYAQKCEGRCLAKVSPNTYLWACKKGHKWEAPYKNMKQNYR
;
A
#
# COMPACT_ATOMS: atom_id res chain seq x y z
N MET A 1 -7.41 3.68 35.33
CA MET A 1 -8.64 3.45 36.12
C MET A 1 -9.79 4.05 35.31
N PRO A 2 -10.91 3.35 35.08
CA PRO A 2 -12.05 3.93 34.37
C PRO A 2 -12.57 5.19 35.09
N PHE A 3 -12.88 6.25 34.34
CA PHE A 3 -13.30 7.54 34.91
C PHE A 3 -14.47 7.42 35.89
N HIS A 4 -15.50 6.63 35.56
CA HIS A 4 -16.67 6.42 36.44
C HIS A 4 -16.28 5.87 37.82
N ARG A 5 -15.27 5.00 37.90
CA ARG A 5 -14.80 4.40 39.16
C ARG A 5 -13.99 5.40 39.99
N MET A 6 -13.22 6.25 39.32
CA MET A 6 -12.46 7.32 39.95
C MET A 6 -13.40 8.38 40.53
N PHE A 7 -14.41 8.82 39.77
CA PHE A 7 -15.44 9.74 40.25
C PHE A 7 -16.25 9.14 41.40
N MET A 8 -16.61 7.85 41.33
CA MET A 8 -17.30 7.18 42.41
C MET A 8 -16.48 7.13 43.72
N TYR A 9 -15.16 6.89 43.63
CA TYR A 9 -14.27 6.93 44.81
C TYR A 9 -14.12 8.33 45.37
N TYR A 10 -14.04 9.34 44.50
CA TYR A 10 -13.99 10.74 44.90
C TYR A 10 -15.28 11.19 45.57
N GLU A 11 -16.45 10.89 44.99
CA GLU A 11 -17.74 11.22 45.60
C GLU A 11 -17.96 10.52 46.94
N ARG A 12 -17.51 9.28 47.10
CA ARG A 12 -17.57 8.56 48.39
C ARG A 12 -16.67 9.21 49.42
N ALA A 13 -15.46 9.61 49.03
CA ALA A 13 -14.52 10.29 49.92
C ALA A 13 -15.00 11.68 50.35
N LEU A 14 -15.80 12.37 49.53
CA LEU A 14 -16.44 13.65 49.88
C LEU A 14 -17.60 13.48 50.88
N LYS A 15 -18.28 12.33 50.85
CA LYS A 15 -19.42 12.05 51.73
C LYS A 15 -18.99 11.46 53.07
N GLU A 16 -17.96 10.63 53.09
CA GLU A 16 -17.50 9.91 54.28
C GLU A 16 -15.98 9.77 54.35
N THR A 17 -15.38 10.18 55.47
CA THR A 17 -13.97 9.95 55.80
C THR A 17 -13.82 8.74 56.72
N ASN A 18 -13.51 7.58 56.14
CA ASN A 18 -13.22 6.35 56.87
C ASN A 18 -12.02 5.61 56.25
N ALA A 19 -11.54 4.56 56.91
CA ALA A 19 -10.36 3.80 56.47
C ALA A 19 -10.49 3.26 55.03
N THR A 20 -11.71 2.95 54.60
CA THR A 20 -12.03 2.43 53.26
C THR A 20 -11.93 3.53 52.20
N THR A 21 -12.49 4.72 52.44
CA THR A 21 -12.38 5.85 51.51
C THR A 21 -10.95 6.38 51.42
N ALA A 22 -10.20 6.36 52.53
CA ALA A 22 -8.77 6.65 52.53
C ALA A 22 -7.94 5.62 51.72
N LYS A 23 -8.32 4.34 51.74
CA LYS A 23 -7.68 3.30 50.90
C LYS A 23 -8.00 3.51 49.40
N GLN A 24 -9.24 3.83 49.07
CA GLN A 24 -9.67 4.12 47.70
C GLN A 24 -8.97 5.36 47.13
N MET A 25 -8.85 6.43 47.90
CA MET A 25 -8.11 7.63 47.49
C MET A 25 -6.61 7.36 47.33
N ARG A 26 -6.01 6.48 48.16
CA ARG A 26 -4.63 6.01 47.95
C ARG A 26 -4.46 5.21 46.65
N GLU A 27 -5.45 4.43 46.23
CA GLU A 27 -5.42 3.77 44.91
C GLU A 27 -5.50 4.77 43.75
N VAL A 28 -6.36 5.80 43.87
CA VAL A 28 -6.44 6.88 42.88
C VAL A 28 -5.11 7.64 42.80
N ALA A 29 -4.51 8.01 43.93
CA ALA A 29 -3.23 8.68 43.98
C ALA A 29 -2.09 7.84 43.36
N LYS A 30 -2.02 6.54 43.69
CA LYS A 30 -1.07 5.61 43.05
C LYS A 30 -1.26 5.55 41.53
N TYR A 31 -2.51 5.53 41.07
CA TYR A 31 -2.80 5.55 39.64
C TYR A 31 -2.29 6.83 38.97
N TYR A 32 -2.56 8.02 39.54
CA TYR A 32 -2.05 9.29 39.04
C TYR A 32 -0.52 9.37 39.02
N ILE A 33 0.14 8.86 40.07
CA ILE A 33 1.60 8.82 40.13
C ILE A 33 2.18 7.91 39.03
N ILE A 34 1.58 6.73 38.81
CA ILE A 34 2.01 5.82 37.74
C ILE A 34 1.78 6.46 36.37
N ASP A 35 0.65 7.16 36.17
CA ASP A 35 0.33 7.84 34.91
C ASP A 35 1.30 9.00 34.65
N ALA A 36 1.61 9.81 35.66
CA ALA A 36 2.60 10.88 35.59
C ALA A 36 4.01 10.37 35.30
N ILE A 37 4.45 9.30 35.98
CA ILE A 37 5.75 8.65 35.71
C ILE A 37 5.76 8.01 34.32
N SER A 38 4.63 7.47 33.85
CA SER A 38 4.50 6.92 32.50
C SER A 38 4.61 8.03 31.45
N CYS A 39 4.00 9.20 31.68
CA CYS A 39 4.14 10.39 30.86
C CYS A 39 5.57 10.93 30.86
N GLN A 40 6.24 10.94 32.01
CA GLN A 40 7.65 11.36 32.13
C GLN A 40 8.58 10.41 31.37
N ARG A 41 8.38 9.09 31.51
CA ARG A 41 9.08 8.08 30.70
C ARG A 41 8.75 8.21 29.22
N LEU A 42 7.51 8.53 28.86
CA LEU A 42 7.13 8.81 27.47
C LEU A 42 7.84 10.07 26.96
N MET A 43 7.97 11.11 27.79
CA MET A 43 8.69 12.33 27.46
C MET A 43 10.18 12.08 27.31
N GLU A 44 10.82 11.30 28.17
CA GLU A 44 12.23 10.87 28.00
C GLU A 44 12.42 10.05 26.72
N VAL A 45 11.46 9.18 26.38
CA VAL A 45 11.43 8.45 25.11
C VAL A 45 11.24 9.41 23.92
N ILE A 46 10.37 10.41 24.03
CA ILE A 46 10.16 11.42 22.99
C ILE A 46 11.44 12.24 22.82
N LEU A 47 12.11 12.63 23.92
CA LEU A 47 13.37 13.37 23.94
C LEU A 47 14.57 12.55 23.43
N THR A 48 14.56 11.23 23.60
CA THR A 48 15.60 10.33 23.05
C THR A 48 15.28 9.85 21.63
N SER A 49 14.00 9.87 21.22
CA SER A 49 13.56 9.57 19.84
C SER A 49 13.53 10.81 18.94
N THR A 50 13.64 12.02 19.50
CA THR A 50 14.05 13.22 18.76
C THR A 50 15.52 13.13 18.37
N ILE A 51 15.85 12.17 17.52
CA ILE A 51 16.86 12.44 16.50
C ILE A 51 16.24 13.60 15.70
N PRO A 52 16.87 14.78 15.63
CA PRO A 52 16.32 15.89 14.87
C PRO A 52 16.00 15.38 13.47
N CYS A 53 14.74 15.54 13.05
CA CYS A 53 14.28 15.14 11.73
C CYS A 53 14.87 16.11 10.70
N GLU A 54 16.17 15.98 10.42
CA GLU A 54 16.86 16.79 9.42
C GLU A 54 16.52 16.32 7.99
N GLN A 55 15.82 15.19 7.81
CA GLN A 55 15.57 14.61 6.49
C GLN A 55 14.08 14.49 6.17
N THR A 56 13.52 15.57 5.66
CA THR A 56 12.21 15.65 4.97
C THR A 56 12.27 15.08 3.53
N GLU A 57 13.04 13.99 3.30
CA GLU A 57 13.09 13.34 1.98
C GLU A 57 11.78 12.57 1.71
N THR A 58 10.89 13.16 0.91
CA THR A 58 9.59 12.58 0.52
C THR A 58 9.73 11.54 -0.59
N ARG A 59 10.19 10.32 -0.27
CA ARG A 59 10.13 9.16 -1.18
C ARG A 59 9.89 7.83 -0.47
N LYS A 60 9.44 6.84 -1.24
CA LYS A 60 8.98 5.53 -0.74
C LYS A 60 10.16 4.56 -0.59
N TYR A 61 10.34 4.02 0.62
CA TYR A 61 11.14 2.82 0.87
C TYR A 61 10.51 1.59 0.17
N PRO A 62 11.24 0.48 -0.03
CA PRO A 62 10.75 -0.68 -0.78
C PRO A 62 9.42 -1.19 -0.21
N GLY A 63 8.48 -1.54 -1.07
CA GLY A 63 7.19 -2.06 -0.62
C GLY A 63 7.26 -3.54 -0.19
N ALA A 64 6.16 -4.07 0.32
CA ALA A 64 6.04 -5.50 0.60
C ALA A 64 6.24 -6.34 -0.67
N TYR A 65 7.00 -7.43 -0.56
CA TYR A 65 7.17 -8.40 -1.64
C TYR A 65 5.91 -9.24 -1.83
N VAL A 66 5.57 -9.57 -3.09
CA VAL A 66 4.37 -10.37 -3.41
C VAL A 66 4.67 -11.24 -4.63
N PHE A 67 4.56 -12.56 -4.46
CA PHE A 67 4.68 -13.52 -5.56
C PHE A 67 3.56 -13.35 -6.60
N PRO A 68 3.86 -13.49 -7.90
CA PRO A 68 2.82 -13.57 -8.91
C PRO A 68 2.04 -14.88 -8.77
N PRO A 69 0.69 -14.86 -8.78
CA PRO A 69 -0.10 -16.08 -8.72
C PRO A 69 -0.14 -16.77 -10.09
N VAL A 70 -0.25 -18.10 -10.09
CA VAL A 70 -0.71 -18.85 -11.27
C VAL A 70 -2.21 -18.58 -11.41
N LYS A 71 -2.61 -17.88 -12.47
CA LYS A 71 -4.01 -17.48 -12.69
C LYS A 71 -4.85 -18.64 -13.23
N GLY A 72 -6.17 -18.54 -13.06
CA GLY A 72 -7.14 -19.51 -13.58
C GLY A 72 -7.82 -20.32 -12.47
N LEU A 73 -8.69 -21.22 -12.91
CA LEU A 73 -9.49 -22.12 -12.09
C LEU A 73 -8.65 -23.37 -11.71
N LYS A 74 -8.43 -23.58 -10.41
CA LYS A 74 -7.63 -24.69 -9.86
C LYS A 74 -8.56 -25.74 -9.27
N ASN A 75 -8.92 -26.74 -10.08
CA ASN A 75 -9.95 -27.71 -9.73
C ASN A 75 -9.45 -29.05 -9.24
N ARG A 76 -8.14 -29.31 -9.35
CA ARG A 76 -7.58 -30.63 -9.07
C ARG A 76 -6.91 -30.73 -7.71
N ARG A 77 -6.57 -29.61 -7.08
CA ARG A 77 -5.77 -29.58 -5.85
C ARG A 77 -6.27 -28.48 -4.90
N PRO A 78 -6.50 -28.80 -3.62
CA PRO A 78 -6.71 -27.79 -2.58
C PRO A 78 -5.54 -26.82 -2.50
N VAL A 79 -5.83 -25.56 -2.21
CA VAL A 79 -4.80 -24.53 -2.00
C VAL A 79 -4.88 -24.05 -0.57
N THR A 80 -3.78 -24.12 0.15
CA THR A 80 -3.66 -23.66 1.53
C THR A 80 -2.43 -22.78 1.68
N GLY A 81 -2.33 -22.10 2.81
CA GLY A 81 -1.28 -21.15 3.10
C GLY A 81 -0.95 -21.13 4.58
N LEU A 82 0.32 -20.82 4.85
CA LEU A 82 0.73 -20.31 6.13
C LEU A 82 0.80 -18.78 6.03
N ASP A 83 0.21 -18.09 7.01
CA ASP A 83 0.35 -16.63 7.15
C ASP A 83 1.04 -16.28 8.47
N PHE A 84 1.76 -15.16 8.48
CA PHE A 84 2.40 -14.68 9.69
C PHE A 84 1.38 -14.06 10.65
N ALA A 85 1.43 -14.49 11.91
CA ALA A 85 0.53 -13.97 12.94
C ALA A 85 0.97 -12.56 13.40
N SER A 86 0.50 -11.51 12.73
CA SER A 86 0.87 -10.11 12.99
C SER A 86 2.32 -9.81 12.62
N LEU A 87 2.67 -10.04 11.35
CA LEU A 87 4.03 -9.94 10.81
C LEU A 87 4.82 -8.72 11.31
N TYR A 88 4.36 -7.50 11.07
CA TYR A 88 5.16 -6.31 11.39
C TYR A 88 5.41 -6.14 12.89
N PRO A 89 4.40 -6.21 13.79
CA PRO A 89 4.67 -6.26 15.23
C PRO A 89 5.62 -7.38 15.64
N SER A 90 5.49 -8.58 15.07
CA SER A 90 6.39 -9.70 15.36
C SER A 90 7.82 -9.44 14.94
N LEU A 91 8.04 -8.84 13.76
CA LEU A 91 9.39 -8.47 13.30
C LEU A 91 10.00 -7.39 14.19
N ILE A 92 9.21 -6.41 14.63
CA ILE A 92 9.66 -5.38 15.56
C ILE A 92 10.15 -6.02 16.87
N MET A 93 9.37 -6.95 17.43
CA MET A 93 9.76 -7.67 18.65
C MET A 93 10.99 -8.55 18.41
N THR A 94 10.98 -9.40 17.38
CA THR A 94 12.05 -10.36 17.08
C THR A 94 13.41 -9.70 16.81
N TYR A 95 13.45 -8.64 16.02
CA TYR A 95 14.71 -7.97 15.65
C TYR A 95 15.02 -6.77 16.55
N ASN A 96 14.33 -6.63 17.68
CA ASN A 96 14.46 -5.55 18.64
C ASN A 96 14.36 -4.14 18.02
N LEU A 97 13.54 -3.97 16.98
CA LEU A 97 13.52 -2.74 16.17
C LEU A 97 12.84 -1.61 16.94
N SER A 98 13.63 -0.86 17.69
CA SER A 98 13.16 0.20 18.58
C SER A 98 14.07 1.43 18.44
N PRO A 99 13.55 2.66 18.56
CA PRO A 99 14.37 3.87 18.46
C PRO A 99 15.58 3.85 19.39
N ASP A 100 15.43 3.33 20.61
CA ASP A 100 16.48 3.23 21.64
C ASP A 100 17.48 2.07 21.42
N LYS A 101 17.29 1.24 20.39
CA LYS A 101 18.14 0.07 20.07
C LYS A 101 18.73 0.08 18.68
N ILE A 102 18.34 1.05 17.84
CA ILE A 102 18.89 1.22 16.50
C ILE A 102 20.21 1.99 16.57
N ILE A 103 21.21 1.46 15.88
CA ILE A 103 22.54 2.03 15.76
C ILE A 103 22.74 2.46 14.31
N LEU A 104 23.02 3.75 14.11
CA LEU A 104 23.21 4.35 12.79
C LEU A 104 24.68 4.45 12.39
N SER A 105 25.60 4.47 13.37
CA SER A 105 27.04 4.55 13.13
C SER A 105 27.68 3.17 13.08
N ARG A 106 28.49 2.94 12.03
CA ARG A 106 29.26 1.71 11.88
C ARG A 106 30.30 1.53 12.99
N GLU A 107 31.01 2.59 13.36
CA GLU A 107 32.02 2.57 14.43
C GLU A 107 31.40 2.16 15.77
N HIS A 108 30.23 2.69 16.09
CA HIS A 108 29.50 2.32 17.30
C HIS A 108 29.02 0.85 17.24
N ALA A 109 28.59 0.38 16.07
CA ALA A 109 28.22 -1.03 15.89
C ALA A 109 29.43 -1.97 16.05
N GLU A 110 30.61 -1.57 15.57
CA GLU A 110 31.85 -2.33 15.71
C GLU A 110 32.30 -2.40 17.17
N SER A 111 32.32 -1.26 17.88
CA SER A 111 32.61 -1.21 19.32
C SER A 111 31.66 -2.09 20.15
N LEU A 112 30.36 -2.09 19.82
CA LEU A 112 29.39 -2.96 20.51
C LEU A 112 29.61 -4.45 20.22
N LYS A 113 30.02 -4.80 19.00
CA LYS A 113 30.40 -6.18 18.66
C LYS A 113 31.63 -6.62 19.45
N GLU A 114 32.63 -5.76 19.59
CA GLU A 114 33.84 -6.02 20.40
C GLU A 114 33.49 -6.22 21.89
N SER A 115 32.51 -5.47 22.41
CA SER A 115 31.98 -5.67 23.77
C SER A 115 31.14 -6.96 23.96
N GLY A 116 31.06 -7.82 22.95
CA GLY A 116 30.34 -9.10 22.99
C GLY A 116 28.81 -8.99 22.76
N LYS A 117 28.30 -7.83 22.34
CA LYS A 117 26.89 -7.67 21.97
C LYS A 117 26.66 -8.21 20.55
N LYS A 118 25.60 -9.01 20.38
CA LYS A 118 25.15 -9.45 19.06
C LYS A 118 24.28 -8.37 18.43
N LEU A 119 24.52 -8.09 17.15
CA LEU A 119 23.80 -7.07 16.39
C LEU A 119 23.15 -7.69 15.16
N HIS A 120 21.89 -7.34 14.94
CA HIS A 120 21.19 -7.61 13.71
C HIS A 120 21.52 -6.52 12.68
N GLU A 121 22.12 -6.92 11.56
CA GLU A 121 22.41 -6.01 10.45
C GLU A 121 21.20 -5.83 9.55
N ILE A 122 20.90 -4.58 9.24
CA ILE A 122 19.77 -4.16 8.42
C ILE A 122 20.32 -3.43 7.21
N ASN A 123 20.04 -3.98 6.02
CA ASN A 123 20.42 -3.38 4.75
C ASN A 123 19.18 -3.24 3.86
N PHE A 124 18.91 -2.02 3.39
CA PHE A 124 17.86 -1.76 2.41
C PHE A 124 18.17 -0.57 1.52
N LYS A 125 17.61 -0.59 0.31
CA LYS A 125 17.69 0.52 -0.63
C LYS A 125 16.67 1.61 -0.30
N PHE A 126 17.12 2.85 -0.17
CA PHE A 126 16.29 4.04 -0.10
C PHE A 126 16.78 5.04 -1.13
N ASN A 127 15.90 5.48 -2.04
CA ASN A 127 16.29 6.38 -3.14
C ASN A 127 17.48 5.87 -3.97
N SER A 128 17.54 4.54 -4.19
CA SER A 128 18.65 3.87 -4.89
C SER A 128 20.01 3.94 -4.17
N ARG A 129 20.03 4.37 -2.90
CA ARG A 129 21.20 4.32 -2.00
C ARG A 129 21.03 3.16 -1.03
N ASP A 130 22.09 2.43 -0.75
CA ASP A 130 22.09 1.41 0.29
C ASP A 130 22.21 2.08 1.66
N ILE A 131 21.27 1.75 2.55
CA ILE A 131 21.29 2.17 3.95
C ILE A 131 21.68 0.96 4.78
N PHE A 132 22.74 1.13 5.58
CA PHE A 132 23.23 0.15 6.53
C PHE A 132 23.00 0.65 7.95
N VAL A 133 22.25 -0.13 8.73
CA VAL A 133 21.97 0.16 10.14
C VAL A 133 22.00 -1.14 10.94
N TRP A 134 22.14 -1.04 12.25
CA TRP A 134 22.17 -2.20 13.14
C TRP A 134 21.13 -2.08 14.25
N SER A 135 20.69 -3.21 14.79
CA SER A 135 19.82 -3.29 15.96
C SER A 135 20.44 -4.25 16.98
N ILE A 136 20.45 -3.88 18.26
CA ILE A 136 20.98 -4.74 19.31
C ILE A 136 20.06 -5.93 19.52
N GLU A 137 20.57 -7.16 19.46
CA GLU A 137 19.76 -8.35 19.75
C GLU A 137 19.43 -8.44 21.25
N HIS A 138 18.15 -8.72 21.56
CA HIS A 138 17.72 -8.81 22.95
C HIS A 138 17.91 -10.19 23.58
N LYS A 139 18.19 -11.26 22.81
CA LYS A 139 18.40 -12.65 23.31
C LYS A 139 17.32 -13.14 24.30
N ASN A 140 16.08 -12.71 24.12
CA ASN A 140 14.95 -12.87 25.06
C ASN A 140 15.16 -12.34 26.50
N GLN A 141 16.19 -11.54 26.75
CA GLN A 141 16.45 -10.87 28.02
C GLN A 141 15.62 -9.59 28.14
N ALA A 142 14.89 -9.43 29.26
CA ALA A 142 13.92 -8.34 29.45
C ALA A 142 14.59 -6.95 29.50
N GLU A 143 15.78 -6.88 30.09
CA GLU A 143 16.62 -5.71 30.21
C GLU A 143 17.16 -5.23 28.85
N MET A 144 17.39 -6.17 27.91
CA MET A 144 17.93 -5.86 26.59
C MET A 144 16.85 -5.46 25.57
N LYS A 145 15.57 -5.71 25.87
CA LYS A 145 14.45 -5.32 25.00
C LYS A 145 14.31 -3.80 24.93
N GLY A 146 14.18 -3.29 23.71
CA GLY A 146 13.83 -1.90 23.45
C GLY A 146 12.41 -1.57 23.87
N LEU A 147 12.07 -0.28 23.87
CA LEU A 147 10.74 0.18 24.23
C LEU A 147 9.63 -0.45 23.36
N TYR A 148 9.80 -0.41 22.04
CA TYR A 148 8.77 -0.88 21.11
C TYR A 148 8.45 -2.37 21.32
N PRO A 149 9.45 -3.27 21.40
CA PRO A 149 9.22 -4.67 21.77
C PRO A 149 8.46 -4.85 23.09
N LYS A 150 8.81 -4.12 24.16
CA LYS A 150 8.13 -4.23 25.46
C LYS A 150 6.65 -3.85 25.37
N VAL A 151 6.35 -2.72 24.72
CA VAL A 151 4.96 -2.25 24.56
C VAL A 151 4.16 -3.20 23.66
N LEU A 152 4.74 -3.63 22.54
CA LEU A 152 4.06 -4.55 21.62
C LEU A 152 3.81 -5.94 22.24
N GLU A 153 4.73 -6.41 23.08
CA GLU A 153 4.56 -7.66 23.82
C GLU A 153 3.37 -7.58 24.78
N GLU A 154 3.25 -6.50 25.55
CA GLU A 154 2.10 -6.28 26.43
C GLU A 154 0.78 -6.19 25.66
N LEU A 155 0.76 -5.42 24.55
CA LEU A 155 -0.41 -5.30 23.69
C LEU A 155 -0.81 -6.64 23.07
N LEU A 156 0.16 -7.46 22.67
CA LEU A 156 -0.07 -8.78 22.12
C LEU A 156 -0.66 -9.72 23.17
N ILE A 157 -0.15 -9.70 24.41
CA ILE A 157 -0.69 -10.48 25.53
C ILE A 157 -2.16 -10.10 25.79
N ARG A 158 -2.46 -8.79 25.91
CA ARG A 158 -3.82 -8.28 26.10
C ARG A 158 -4.75 -8.72 24.95
N ARG A 159 -4.27 -8.61 23.71
CA ARG A 159 -5.05 -9.02 22.53
C ARG A 159 -5.32 -10.52 22.53
N ASN A 160 -4.34 -11.35 22.90
CA ASN A 160 -4.52 -12.79 22.98
C ASN A 160 -5.52 -13.19 24.08
N SER A 161 -5.51 -12.50 25.23
CA SER A 161 -6.52 -12.67 26.29
C SER A 161 -7.94 -12.33 25.81
N LEU A 162 -8.10 -11.28 25.00
CA LEU A 162 -9.42 -10.98 24.39
C LEU A 162 -9.84 -12.05 23.40
N LYS A 163 -8.91 -12.57 22.59
CA LYS A 163 -9.19 -13.63 21.62
C LYS A 163 -9.57 -14.95 22.27
N SER A 164 -8.92 -15.32 23.38
CA SER A 164 -9.26 -16.55 24.11
C SER A 164 -10.67 -16.48 24.70
N ARG A 165 -11.08 -15.30 25.20
CA ARG A 165 -12.47 -15.04 25.66
C ARG A 165 -13.48 -15.02 24.51
N LEU A 166 -13.08 -14.53 23.34
CA LEU A 166 -13.95 -14.39 22.17
C LEU A 166 -14.29 -15.74 21.51
N ALA A 167 -13.35 -16.68 21.47
CA ALA A 167 -13.52 -17.97 20.79
C ALA A 167 -14.75 -18.78 21.24
N PRO A 168 -14.96 -19.07 22.55
CA PRO A 168 -16.14 -19.84 23.00
C PRO A 168 -17.45 -19.09 22.74
N LEU A 169 -17.44 -17.75 22.85
CA LEU A 169 -18.64 -16.93 22.61
C LEU A 169 -19.05 -16.91 21.13
N LYS A 170 -18.11 -17.04 20.19
CA LYS A 170 -18.43 -17.19 18.77
C LYS A 170 -19.14 -18.52 18.51
N ASN A 171 -18.66 -19.61 19.08
CA ASN A 171 -19.31 -20.91 18.96
C ASN A 171 -20.73 -20.86 19.53
N LYS A 172 -20.89 -20.31 20.74
CA LYS A 172 -22.21 -20.13 21.36
C LYS A 172 -23.15 -19.28 20.51
N LYS A 173 -22.65 -18.21 19.89
CA LYS A 173 -23.45 -17.38 18.97
C LYS A 173 -23.95 -18.18 17.77
N GLU A 174 -23.08 -18.97 17.14
CA GLU A 174 -23.43 -19.78 15.97
C GLU A 174 -24.41 -20.92 16.32
N GLU A 175 -24.31 -21.48 17.52
CA GLU A 175 -25.27 -22.47 18.04
C GLU A 175 -26.65 -21.84 18.23
N LEU A 176 -26.73 -20.72 18.94
CA LEU A 176 -27.99 -19.97 19.13
C LEU A 176 -28.63 -19.54 17.80
N GLU A 177 -27.84 -19.11 16.82
CA GLU A 177 -28.34 -18.73 15.49
C GLU A 177 -29.00 -19.91 14.75
N LYS A 178 -28.43 -21.11 14.87
CA LYS A 178 -29.02 -22.35 14.32
C LYS A 178 -30.30 -22.74 15.05
N GLU A 179 -30.31 -22.64 16.38
CA GLU A 179 -31.47 -22.95 17.20
C GLU A 179 -32.65 -22.01 16.89
N ILE A 180 -32.40 -20.71 16.75
CA ILE A 180 -33.40 -19.73 16.34
C ILE A 180 -33.95 -20.09 14.95
N SER A 181 -33.08 -20.35 13.98
CA SER A 181 -33.49 -20.72 12.63
C SER A 181 -34.36 -22.00 12.60
N LEU A 182 -34.01 -22.99 13.42
CA LEU A 182 -34.79 -24.24 13.56
C LEU A 182 -36.12 -24.03 14.28
N ALA A 183 -36.18 -23.14 15.27
CA ALA A 183 -37.41 -22.81 15.99
C ALA A 183 -38.40 -22.06 15.10
N GLU A 184 -37.90 -21.09 14.32
CA GLU A 184 -38.69 -20.31 13.36
C GLU A 184 -39.23 -21.20 12.23
N ALA A 185 -38.42 -22.13 11.71
CA ALA A 185 -38.88 -23.11 10.71
C ALA A 185 -39.96 -24.08 11.25
N ARG A 186 -40.04 -24.28 12.57
CA ARG A 186 -41.03 -25.15 13.23
C ARG A 186 -42.28 -24.42 13.71
N GLY A 187 -42.38 -23.10 13.48
CA GLY A 187 -43.54 -22.29 13.88
C GLY A 187 -43.79 -22.24 15.39
N LYS A 188 -42.74 -22.39 16.22
CA LYS A 188 -42.88 -22.34 17.68
C LYS A 188 -43.03 -20.90 18.17
N ASP A 189 -44.10 -20.65 18.92
CA ASP A 189 -44.29 -19.41 19.69
C ASP A 189 -43.49 -19.51 21.01
N GLY A 190 -42.73 -18.48 21.38
CA GLY A 190 -41.83 -18.50 22.56
C GLY A 190 -40.31 -18.40 22.29
N THR A 191 -39.89 -17.82 21.15
CA THR A 191 -38.45 -17.62 20.82
C THR A 191 -37.80 -16.41 21.50
N ASP A 192 -38.54 -15.66 22.32
CA ASP A 192 -38.09 -14.35 22.83
C ASP A 192 -36.89 -14.44 23.77
N ASP A 193 -36.85 -15.45 24.64
CA ASP A 193 -35.71 -15.69 25.54
C ASP A 193 -34.45 -16.06 24.75
N LEU A 194 -34.57 -16.91 23.73
CA LEU A 194 -33.46 -17.28 22.84
C LEU A 194 -32.96 -16.08 22.03
N LYS A 195 -33.88 -15.25 21.52
CA LYS A 195 -33.56 -14.01 20.79
C LYS A 195 -32.88 -12.98 21.69
N SER A 196 -33.30 -12.89 22.96
CA SER A 196 -32.70 -12.02 23.98
C SER A 196 -31.28 -12.49 24.34
N GLU A 197 -31.08 -13.80 24.56
CA GLU A 197 -29.77 -14.39 24.82
C GLU A 197 -28.85 -14.21 23.62
N TYR A 198 -29.34 -14.50 22.40
CA TYR A 198 -28.60 -14.28 21.16
C TYR A 198 -28.18 -12.81 21.00
N SER A 199 -29.08 -11.87 21.26
CA SER A 199 -28.78 -10.43 21.19
C SER A 199 -27.69 -10.03 22.17
N SER A 200 -27.75 -10.53 23.41
CA SER A 200 -26.75 -10.30 24.44
C SER A 200 -25.38 -10.88 24.08
N VAL A 201 -25.34 -12.15 23.65
CA VAL A 201 -24.10 -12.82 23.21
C VAL A 201 -23.53 -12.13 21.97
N SER A 202 -24.37 -11.79 20.99
CA SER A 202 -23.97 -11.11 19.76
C SER A 202 -23.37 -9.73 20.04
N PHE A 203 -23.95 -8.98 20.99
CA PHE A 203 -23.40 -7.70 21.45
C PHE A 203 -22.01 -7.90 22.08
N ILE A 204 -21.86 -8.85 23.02
CA ILE A 204 -20.56 -9.13 23.66
C ILE A 204 -19.50 -9.56 22.64
N VAL A 205 -19.86 -10.45 21.71
CA VAL A 205 -18.98 -10.89 20.60
C VAL A 205 -18.54 -9.68 19.78
N THR A 206 -19.46 -8.79 19.42
CA THR A 206 -19.18 -7.58 18.65
C THR A 206 -18.24 -6.64 19.41
N CYS A 207 -18.49 -6.40 20.70
CA CYS A 207 -17.64 -5.56 21.54
C CYS A 207 -16.22 -6.12 21.71
N LEU A 208 -16.09 -7.43 21.97
CA LEU A 208 -14.79 -8.09 22.13
C LEU A 208 -14.03 -8.13 20.81
N ASP A 209 -14.71 -8.38 19.69
CA ASP A 209 -14.10 -8.36 18.37
C ASP A 209 -13.63 -6.94 17.99
N ALA A 210 -14.44 -5.91 18.29
CA ALA A 210 -14.05 -4.52 18.12
C ALA A 210 -12.79 -4.16 18.96
N LYS A 211 -12.73 -4.59 20.23
CA LYS A 211 -11.56 -4.35 21.09
C LYS A 211 -10.29 -5.05 20.57
N GLN A 212 -10.37 -6.32 20.14
CA GLN A 212 -9.19 -6.99 19.59
C GLN A 212 -8.76 -6.42 18.23
N LEU A 213 -9.72 -5.95 17.42
CA LEU A 213 -9.45 -5.23 16.17
C LEU A 213 -8.76 -3.89 16.44
N ALA A 214 -9.23 -3.12 17.43
CA ALA A 214 -8.60 -1.86 17.83
C ALA A 214 -7.14 -2.07 18.28
N LEU A 215 -6.88 -3.08 19.12
CA LEU A 215 -5.50 -3.45 19.49
C LEU A 215 -4.68 -3.88 18.28
N LYS A 216 -5.25 -4.66 17.35
CA LYS A 216 -4.57 -5.04 16.10
C LYS A 216 -4.19 -3.81 15.27
N VAL A 217 -5.11 -2.85 15.12
CA VAL A 217 -4.87 -1.62 14.37
C VAL A 217 -3.77 -0.82 15.06
N TYR A 218 -3.88 -0.62 16.38
CA TYR A 218 -2.90 0.09 17.18
C TYR A 218 -1.50 -0.53 17.12
N MET A 219 -1.36 -1.85 17.24
CA MET A 219 -0.06 -2.51 17.09
C MET A 219 0.55 -2.28 15.69
N ASN A 220 -0.28 -2.20 14.64
CA ASN A 220 0.21 -1.93 13.29
C ASN A 220 0.57 -0.46 13.04
N THR A 221 0.15 0.48 13.90
CA THR A 221 0.51 1.89 13.75
C THR A 221 2.00 2.13 14.05
N PHE A 222 2.64 1.33 14.91
CA PHE A 222 4.08 1.45 15.20
C PHE A 222 4.94 1.46 13.93
N TYR A 223 4.64 0.54 13.01
CA TYR A 223 5.29 0.51 11.70
C TYR A 223 4.86 1.69 10.80
N GLY A 224 3.57 2.03 10.81
CA GLY A 224 3.02 3.11 9.98
C GLY A 224 3.60 4.48 10.33
N GLU A 225 3.65 4.80 11.62
CA GLU A 225 4.19 6.04 12.17
C GLU A 225 5.71 6.13 11.99
N ALA A 226 6.44 5.03 12.18
CA ALA A 226 7.87 5.00 11.90
C ALA A 226 8.22 5.29 10.43
N GLY A 227 7.30 5.00 9.50
CA GLY A 227 7.43 5.31 8.08
C GLY A 227 6.78 6.61 7.64
N ASN A 228 6.08 7.32 8.53
CA ASN A 228 5.37 8.56 8.25
C ASN A 228 6.29 9.76 8.56
N SER A 229 6.75 10.47 7.53
CA SER A 229 7.66 11.61 7.70
C SER A 229 7.07 12.78 8.50
N GLY A 230 5.75 12.85 8.66
CA GLY A 230 5.08 13.83 9.51
C GLY A 230 4.89 13.37 10.96
N SER A 231 5.31 12.16 11.31
CA SER A 231 5.17 11.61 12.66
C SER A 231 6.36 12.01 13.54
N PRO A 232 6.14 12.36 14.82
CA PRO A 232 7.22 12.50 15.80
C PRO A 232 8.04 11.22 16.00
N PHE A 233 7.46 10.06 15.64
CA PHE A 233 8.10 8.74 15.76
C PHE A 233 8.77 8.29 14.45
N PHE A 234 8.92 9.18 13.47
CA PHE A 234 9.51 8.84 12.18
C PHE A 234 10.94 8.34 12.35
N LEU A 235 11.18 7.10 11.94
CA LEU A 235 12.50 6.50 11.95
C LEU A 235 12.65 5.59 10.73
N ARG A 236 13.23 6.16 9.66
CA ARG A 236 13.45 5.47 8.38
C ARG A 236 14.17 4.13 8.52
N ALA A 237 15.18 4.08 9.40
CA ALA A 237 15.94 2.87 9.70
C ALA A 237 15.02 1.75 10.24
N LEU A 238 14.07 2.10 11.11
CA LEU A 238 13.09 1.18 11.68
C LEU A 238 12.12 0.69 10.60
N ALA A 239 11.50 1.61 9.85
CA ALA A 239 10.55 1.23 8.78
C ALA A 239 11.21 0.37 7.68
N GLY A 240 12.44 0.71 7.28
CA GLY A 240 13.24 -0.07 6.34
C GLY A 240 13.69 -1.41 6.91
N GLY A 241 14.04 -1.47 8.19
CA GLY A 241 14.35 -2.70 8.93
C GLY A 241 13.18 -3.68 8.97
N VAL A 242 11.99 -3.20 9.36
CA VAL A 242 10.77 -4.03 9.37
C VAL A 242 10.46 -4.57 7.96
N THR A 243 10.57 -3.72 6.95
CA THR A 243 10.28 -4.10 5.55
C THR A 243 11.26 -5.16 5.04
N SER A 244 12.56 -4.91 5.19
CA SER A 244 13.61 -5.82 4.71
C SER A 244 13.55 -7.17 5.42
N ALA A 245 13.38 -7.16 6.75
CA ALA A 245 13.17 -8.37 7.54
C ALA A 245 11.92 -9.14 7.08
N GLY A 246 10.82 -8.45 6.78
CA GLY A 246 9.61 -9.08 6.24
C GLY A 246 9.83 -9.73 4.88
N GLN A 247 10.56 -9.07 3.97
CA GLN A 247 10.90 -9.65 2.67
C GLN A 247 11.83 -10.86 2.80
N ARG A 248 12.85 -10.81 3.68
CA ARG A 248 13.75 -11.93 3.97
C ARG A 248 12.94 -13.14 4.43
N ASN A 249 12.11 -12.96 5.46
CA ASN A 249 11.35 -14.05 6.08
C ASN A 249 10.32 -14.66 5.12
N ILE A 250 9.62 -13.86 4.31
CA ILE A 250 8.69 -14.36 3.29
C ILE A 250 9.43 -15.22 2.25
N LYS A 251 10.60 -14.79 1.78
CA LYS A 251 11.40 -15.54 0.79
C LYS A 251 11.98 -16.82 1.39
N LEU A 252 12.50 -16.75 2.63
CA LEU A 252 13.08 -17.86 3.35
C LEU A 252 12.05 -19.00 3.52
N ILE A 253 10.86 -18.68 4.03
CA ILE A 253 9.80 -19.67 4.20
C ILE A 253 9.30 -20.19 2.86
N ALA A 254 9.14 -19.33 1.85
CA ALA A 254 8.73 -19.80 0.53
C ALA A 254 9.71 -20.84 -0.06
N ASN A 255 11.01 -20.68 0.17
CA ASN A 255 12.01 -21.66 -0.26
C ASN A 255 11.95 -22.94 0.57
N LEU A 256 11.80 -22.84 1.89
CA LEU A 256 11.66 -23.99 2.80
C LEU A 256 10.41 -24.82 2.49
N VAL A 257 9.28 -24.16 2.25
CA VAL A 257 8.03 -24.83 1.88
C VAL A 257 8.16 -25.51 0.52
N ARG A 258 8.86 -24.90 -0.45
CA ARG A 258 9.13 -25.54 -1.75
C ARG A 258 10.06 -26.74 -1.65
N SER A 259 11.06 -26.72 -0.76
CA SER A 259 11.97 -27.86 -0.59
C SER A 259 11.30 -29.04 0.12
N LYS A 260 10.33 -28.77 1.00
CA LYS A 260 9.57 -29.78 1.74
C LYS A 260 8.30 -30.27 1.03
N GLY A 261 7.69 -29.43 0.18
CA GLY A 261 6.44 -29.73 -0.52
C GLY A 261 6.65 -30.60 -1.75
N LYS A 262 6.67 -31.93 -1.58
CA LYS A 262 6.44 -32.89 -2.68
C LYS A 262 4.95 -33.16 -2.87
N ASP A 263 4.56 -33.37 -4.12
CA ASP A 263 3.18 -33.54 -4.61
C ASP A 263 2.33 -34.49 -3.75
N ILE A 264 1.20 -33.98 -3.24
CA ILE A 264 0.13 -34.79 -2.67
C ILE A 264 -0.85 -35.12 -3.80
N GLU A 265 -0.95 -36.39 -4.17
CA GLU A 265 -1.81 -36.89 -5.24
C GLU A 265 -2.73 -38.01 -4.70
N GLY A 266 -4.04 -37.95 -4.98
CA GLY A 266 -4.94 -39.12 -4.87
C GLY A 266 -6.24 -38.99 -4.06
N LYS A 267 -7.37 -39.03 -4.80
CA LYS A 267 -8.78 -39.45 -4.54
C LYS A 267 -9.61 -38.93 -3.34
N TYR A 268 -10.84 -38.54 -3.71
CA TYR A 268 -12.00 -37.97 -2.98
C TYR A 268 -11.77 -36.59 -2.35
N TRP A 269 -12.60 -35.61 -2.74
CA TRP A 269 -12.40 -34.18 -2.45
C TRP A 269 -12.28 -33.87 -0.95
N GLU A 270 -13.13 -34.47 -0.12
CA GLU A 270 -13.07 -34.33 1.34
C GLU A 270 -11.79 -34.90 1.94
N LYS A 271 -11.34 -36.06 1.42
CA LYS A 271 -10.11 -36.71 1.88
C LYS A 271 -8.88 -35.91 1.48
N MET A 272 -8.85 -35.31 0.28
CA MET A 272 -7.77 -34.42 -0.15
C MET A 272 -7.69 -33.14 0.67
N VAL A 273 -8.84 -32.53 1.00
CA VAL A 273 -8.89 -31.39 1.93
C VAL A 273 -8.36 -31.83 3.30
N GLY A 274 -8.84 -32.94 3.86
CA GLY A 274 -8.38 -33.46 5.15
C GLY A 274 -6.88 -33.72 5.21
N ILE A 275 -6.32 -34.42 4.21
CA ILE A 275 -4.86 -34.66 4.10
C ILE A 275 -4.10 -33.34 4.01
N SER A 276 -4.61 -32.38 3.24
CA SER A 276 -3.98 -31.05 3.12
C SER A 276 -3.97 -30.31 4.45
N MET A 277 -5.06 -30.38 5.22
CA MET A 277 -5.14 -29.76 6.55
C MET A 277 -4.12 -30.36 7.53
N GLU A 278 -4.01 -31.70 7.57
CA GLU A 278 -3.10 -32.41 8.46
C GLU A 278 -1.63 -32.16 8.10
N ALA A 279 -1.27 -32.36 6.83
CA ALA A 279 0.07 -32.10 6.33
C ALA A 279 0.51 -30.66 6.61
N MET A 280 -0.42 -29.70 6.45
CA MET A 280 -0.12 -28.29 6.65
C MET A 280 0.00 -27.92 8.14
N SER A 281 -0.73 -28.60 9.02
CA SER A 281 -0.56 -28.47 10.48
C SER A 281 0.80 -28.96 10.95
N LYS A 282 1.28 -30.10 10.40
CA LYS A 282 2.63 -30.63 10.68
C LYS A 282 3.72 -29.67 10.18
N LEU A 283 3.63 -29.27 8.91
CA LEU A 283 4.61 -28.36 8.31
C LEU A 283 4.59 -26.97 8.99
N ARG A 284 3.45 -26.50 9.52
CA ARG A 284 3.41 -25.30 10.39
C ARG A 284 4.29 -25.46 11.62
N GLY A 285 4.23 -26.61 12.30
CA GLY A 285 5.07 -26.91 13.46
C GLY A 285 6.54 -26.82 13.10
N GLU A 286 6.94 -27.54 12.06
CA GLU A 286 8.32 -27.56 11.56
C GLU A 286 8.83 -26.17 11.14
N VAL A 287 7.99 -25.36 10.48
CA VAL A 287 8.36 -23.98 10.09
C VAL A 287 8.50 -23.09 11.32
N ASN A 288 7.64 -23.24 12.33
CA ASN A 288 7.73 -22.45 13.56
C ASN A 288 8.95 -22.84 14.41
N ASP A 289 9.33 -24.12 14.41
CA ASP A 289 10.56 -24.60 15.04
C ASP A 289 11.79 -24.02 14.34
N PHE A 290 11.83 -24.10 13.00
CA PHE A 290 12.88 -23.49 12.21
C PHE A 290 12.99 -21.97 12.42
N LEU A 291 11.86 -21.25 12.47
CA LEU A 291 11.87 -19.80 12.72
C LEU A 291 12.38 -19.45 14.11
N ARG A 292 12.10 -20.29 15.11
CA ARG A 292 12.59 -20.11 16.48
C ARG A 292 14.10 -20.33 16.53
N GLU A 293 14.62 -21.31 15.80
CA GLU A 293 16.06 -21.58 15.67
C GLU A 293 16.80 -20.47 14.90
N ASP A 294 16.28 -20.02 13.76
CA ASP A 294 16.89 -18.95 12.94
C ASP A 294 16.93 -17.60 13.70
N ASN A 295 15.84 -17.25 14.39
CA ASN A 295 15.68 -15.91 14.97
C ASN A 295 15.94 -15.83 16.48
N GLY A 296 16.09 -16.97 17.17
CA GLY A 296 16.33 -17.02 18.62
C GLY A 296 15.18 -16.48 19.48
N SER A 297 13.97 -16.26 18.95
CA SER A 297 12.81 -15.76 19.69
C SER A 297 11.50 -16.40 19.22
N PRO A 298 10.46 -16.48 20.08
CA PRO A 298 9.17 -17.09 19.73
C PRO A 298 8.15 -16.12 19.10
N TYR A 299 8.50 -14.83 18.90
CA TYR A 299 7.53 -13.81 18.45
C TYR A 299 7.11 -13.97 17.00
N LEU A 300 8.02 -14.46 16.15
CA LEU A 300 7.76 -14.68 14.74
C LEU A 300 7.23 -16.10 14.54
N LYS A 301 5.92 -16.21 14.31
CA LYS A 301 5.23 -17.49 14.12
C LYS A 301 4.25 -17.43 12.97
N MET A 302 4.10 -18.57 12.31
CA MET A 302 3.09 -18.82 11.30
C MET A 302 1.83 -19.41 11.91
N ALA A 303 0.70 -18.90 11.46
CA ALA A 303 -0.61 -19.47 11.66
C ALA A 303 -1.04 -20.21 10.39
N TYR A 304 -1.80 -21.28 10.60
CA TYR A 304 -2.47 -21.99 9.52
C TYR A 304 -3.66 -21.17 9.04
N GLU A 305 -3.73 -20.90 7.73
CA GLU A 305 -4.92 -20.32 7.10
C GLU A 305 -5.87 -21.43 6.61
N GLU A 306 -7.10 -21.06 6.26
CA GLU A 306 -8.08 -21.97 5.68
C GLU A 306 -7.58 -22.64 4.38
N VAL A 307 -7.96 -23.90 4.16
CA VAL A 307 -7.79 -24.56 2.85
C VAL A 307 -8.90 -24.05 1.93
N LEU A 308 -8.55 -23.59 0.73
CA LEU A 308 -9.50 -23.21 -0.30
C LEU A 308 -9.59 -24.32 -1.35
N PHE A 309 -10.80 -24.84 -1.57
CA PHE A 309 -11.05 -25.85 -2.59
C PHE A 309 -12.55 -25.95 -2.95
N LEU A 310 -13.01 -25.67 -4.17
CA LEU A 310 -12.33 -25.16 -5.36
C LEU A 310 -11.84 -23.72 -5.17
N VAL A 311 -10.91 -23.26 -6.01
CA VAL A 311 -10.36 -21.89 -5.94
C VAL A 311 -10.03 -21.33 -7.32
N VAL A 312 -10.27 -20.03 -7.51
CA VAL A 312 -9.98 -19.28 -8.74
C VAL A 312 -9.11 -18.07 -8.42
N PHE A 313 -8.02 -17.93 -9.16
CA PHE A 313 -7.13 -16.76 -9.12
C PHE A 313 -7.34 -15.87 -10.35
N THR A 314 -7.96 -14.71 -10.16
CA THR A 314 -8.19 -13.73 -11.25
C THR A 314 -7.06 -12.70 -11.36
N GLY A 315 -6.21 -12.58 -10.34
CA GLY A 315 -5.02 -11.74 -10.38
C GLY A 315 -4.31 -11.58 -9.05
N LYS A 316 -3.34 -10.67 -8.99
CA LYS A 316 -2.54 -10.42 -7.78
C LYS A 316 -3.44 -9.98 -6.62
N LYS A 317 -3.47 -10.79 -5.55
CA LYS A 317 -4.34 -10.61 -4.37
C LYS A 317 -5.85 -10.59 -4.70
N LYS A 318 -6.25 -11.14 -5.85
CA LYS A 318 -7.65 -11.25 -6.31
C LYS A 318 -8.00 -12.70 -6.55
N TYR A 319 -8.80 -13.29 -5.66
CA TYR A 319 -9.17 -14.70 -5.72
C TYR A 319 -10.46 -14.96 -4.96
N TYR A 320 -11.10 -16.08 -5.26
CA TYR A 320 -12.24 -16.58 -4.52
C TYR A 320 -12.23 -18.11 -4.50
N GLY A 321 -12.87 -18.71 -3.50
CA GLY A 321 -12.96 -20.16 -3.37
C GLY A 321 -13.81 -20.59 -2.19
N ILE A 322 -14.01 -21.89 -2.04
CA ILE A 322 -14.77 -22.47 -0.93
C ILE A 322 -13.80 -22.69 0.25
N PRO A 323 -14.02 -22.07 1.42
CA PRO A 323 -13.10 -22.19 2.55
C PRO A 323 -13.38 -23.44 3.38
N HIS A 324 -12.32 -24.09 3.84
CA HIS A 324 -12.33 -25.23 4.76
C HIS A 324 -11.43 -24.89 5.96
N THR A 325 -12.04 -24.70 7.13
CA THR A 325 -11.37 -24.22 8.33
C THR A 325 -10.98 -25.35 9.27
N ASN A 326 -11.98 -26.07 9.82
CA ASN A 326 -11.79 -27.14 10.81
C ASN A 326 -12.11 -28.52 10.24
N LYS A 327 -13.07 -28.59 9.32
CA LYS A 327 -13.48 -29.81 8.63
C LYS A 327 -13.80 -29.50 7.16
N PRO A 328 -13.71 -30.50 6.26
CA PRO A 328 -14.23 -30.35 4.92
C PRO A 328 -15.71 -29.93 4.95
N ASN A 329 -16.05 -28.77 4.37
CA ASN A 329 -17.42 -28.33 4.21
C ASN A 329 -17.56 -27.54 2.90
N PHE A 330 -18.18 -28.17 1.91
CA PHE A 330 -18.38 -27.59 0.58
C PHE A 330 -19.57 -26.64 0.49
N ASN A 331 -20.41 -26.60 1.53
CA ASN A 331 -21.56 -25.71 1.63
C ASN A 331 -21.21 -24.37 2.31
N ASN A 332 -19.92 -24.11 2.54
CA ASN A 332 -19.47 -22.86 3.12
C ASN A 332 -19.67 -21.69 2.15
N LYS A 333 -20.02 -20.53 2.72
CA LYS A 333 -20.10 -19.27 1.97
C LYS A 333 -18.77 -18.99 1.27
N LEU A 334 -18.84 -18.58 0.00
CA LEU A 334 -17.66 -18.27 -0.79
C LEU A 334 -16.76 -17.25 -0.10
N PHE A 335 -15.49 -17.62 0.00
CA PHE A 335 -14.43 -16.73 0.44
C PHE A 335 -13.99 -15.86 -0.74
N ILE A 336 -14.17 -14.55 -0.65
CA ILE A 336 -13.89 -13.62 -1.76
C ILE A 336 -12.86 -12.57 -1.31
N ARG A 337 -11.74 -12.47 -2.04
CA ARG A 337 -10.68 -11.50 -1.77
C ARG A 337 -10.46 -10.56 -2.94
N ARG A 338 -10.79 -9.28 -2.72
CA ARG A 338 -10.51 -8.13 -3.61
C ARG A 338 -10.96 -8.28 -5.07
N VAL A 339 -11.84 -9.24 -5.35
CA VAL A 339 -12.56 -9.30 -6.61
C VAL A 339 -13.50 -8.10 -6.69
N GLU A 340 -13.84 -7.66 -7.90
CA GLU A 340 -14.48 -6.35 -8.06
C GLU A 340 -15.89 -6.26 -7.50
N ILE A 341 -16.57 -7.41 -7.39
CA ILE A 341 -17.90 -7.52 -6.81
C ILE A 341 -17.98 -7.07 -5.34
N VAL A 342 -16.88 -7.15 -4.59
CA VAL A 342 -16.83 -6.73 -3.18
C VAL A 342 -16.43 -5.26 -3.01
N LYS A 343 -16.15 -4.54 -4.10
CA LYS A 343 -15.83 -3.11 -4.03
C LYS A 343 -17.12 -2.29 -3.85
N GLN A 344 -17.04 -1.27 -3.00
CA GLN A 344 -18.12 -0.28 -2.84
C GLN A 344 -18.35 0.51 -4.14
N GLY A 345 -19.58 0.97 -4.35
CA GLY A 345 -19.98 1.75 -5.53
C GLY A 345 -20.35 0.92 -6.78
N GLN A 346 -20.23 -0.41 -6.72
CA GLN A 346 -20.79 -1.29 -7.75
C GLN A 346 -22.29 -1.45 -7.58
N SER A 347 -23.00 -1.51 -8.72
CA SER A 347 -24.45 -1.73 -8.76
C SER A 347 -24.79 -3.14 -8.31
N LYS A 348 -26.03 -3.37 -7.88
CA LYS A 348 -26.51 -4.68 -7.45
C LYS A 348 -26.42 -5.68 -8.61
N TYR A 349 -26.88 -5.29 -9.79
CA TYR A 349 -26.79 -6.06 -11.04
C TYR A 349 -25.35 -6.55 -11.33
N PHE A 350 -24.36 -5.65 -11.24
CA PHE A 350 -22.95 -6.00 -11.45
C PHE A 350 -22.45 -7.06 -10.45
N ARG A 351 -22.92 -6.99 -9.20
CA ARG A 351 -22.55 -7.97 -8.17
C ARG A 351 -23.22 -9.31 -8.41
N GLU A 352 -24.46 -9.33 -8.87
CA GLU A 352 -25.22 -10.55 -9.14
C GLU A 352 -24.67 -11.32 -10.32
N VAL A 353 -24.41 -10.65 -11.46
CA VAL A 353 -23.73 -11.28 -12.60
C VAL A 353 -22.39 -11.87 -12.16
N GLY A 354 -21.60 -11.11 -11.40
CA GLY A 354 -20.31 -11.58 -10.91
C GLY A 354 -20.41 -12.74 -9.91
N LYS A 355 -21.43 -12.75 -9.04
CA LYS A 355 -21.71 -13.88 -8.14
C LYS A 355 -22.12 -15.12 -8.92
N LYS A 356 -22.98 -14.97 -9.93
CA LYS A 356 -23.41 -16.08 -10.79
C LYS A 356 -22.23 -16.80 -11.44
N VAL A 357 -21.29 -16.04 -12.02
CA VAL A 357 -20.03 -16.61 -12.54
C VAL A 357 -19.26 -17.37 -11.46
N MET A 358 -19.16 -16.81 -10.24
CA MET A 358 -18.46 -17.48 -9.14
C MET A 358 -19.17 -18.76 -8.70
N ASP A 359 -20.47 -18.70 -8.46
CA ASP A 359 -21.29 -19.82 -7.98
C ASP A 359 -21.28 -20.97 -8.99
N GLU A 360 -21.51 -20.69 -10.28
CA GLU A 360 -21.42 -21.69 -11.36
C GLU A 360 -20.02 -22.31 -11.48
N SER A 361 -18.96 -21.53 -11.25
CA SER A 361 -17.57 -22.03 -11.26
C SER A 361 -17.19 -22.88 -10.05
N MET A 362 -18.02 -22.86 -9.00
CA MET A 362 -17.78 -23.53 -7.72
C MET A 362 -18.73 -24.73 -7.51
N ARG A 363 -19.64 -24.99 -8.45
CA ARG A 363 -20.48 -26.19 -8.46
C ARG A 363 -19.64 -27.45 -8.64
N LEU A 364 -19.91 -28.46 -7.81
CA LEU A 364 -19.21 -29.74 -7.78
C LEU A 364 -19.95 -30.87 -8.51
N ASP A 365 -20.96 -30.52 -9.31
CA ASP A 365 -21.80 -31.48 -10.03
C ASP A 365 -20.93 -32.31 -10.98
N ASN A 366 -21.10 -33.64 -10.99
CA ASN A 366 -20.30 -34.57 -11.81
C ASN A 366 -20.35 -34.27 -13.31
N ASP A 367 -21.32 -33.48 -13.77
CA ASP A 367 -21.53 -33.09 -15.16
C ASP A 367 -21.01 -31.67 -15.51
N ASN A 368 -20.52 -30.88 -14.53
CA ASN A 368 -20.00 -29.54 -14.79
C ASN A 368 -18.57 -29.60 -15.36
N THR A 369 -18.44 -30.09 -16.59
CA THR A 369 -17.17 -30.12 -17.34
C THR A 369 -16.80 -28.76 -17.94
N ARG A 370 -17.65 -27.75 -17.74
CA ARG A 370 -17.48 -26.41 -18.30
C ARG A 370 -16.23 -25.74 -17.74
N THR A 371 -15.42 -25.24 -18.65
CA THR A 371 -14.30 -24.37 -18.32
C THR A 371 -14.80 -23.03 -17.78
N LEU A 372 -13.97 -22.31 -17.02
CA LEU A 372 -14.30 -20.95 -16.57
C LEU A 372 -14.62 -20.02 -17.76
N HIS A 373 -14.03 -20.25 -18.92
CA HIS A 373 -14.35 -19.53 -20.15
C HIS A 373 -15.79 -19.80 -20.60
N GLN A 374 -16.22 -21.06 -20.66
CA GLN A 374 -17.59 -21.43 -21.05
C GLN A 374 -18.62 -20.86 -20.08
N ILE A 375 -18.36 -20.94 -18.78
CA ILE A 375 -19.26 -20.37 -17.75
C ILE A 375 -19.40 -18.85 -17.95
N VAL A 376 -18.30 -18.15 -18.20
CA VAL A 376 -18.33 -16.69 -18.43
C VAL A 376 -19.07 -16.35 -19.71
N ASP A 377 -18.92 -17.14 -20.77
CA ASP A 377 -19.62 -16.96 -22.04
C ASP A 377 -21.13 -17.19 -21.90
N ASP A 378 -21.53 -18.28 -21.23
CA ASP A 378 -22.94 -18.61 -20.95
C ASP A 378 -23.61 -17.49 -20.14
N VAL A 379 -22.98 -17.08 -19.03
CA VAL A 379 -23.52 -16.01 -18.17
C VAL A 379 -23.59 -14.69 -18.94
N LEU A 380 -22.60 -14.38 -19.78
CA LEU A 380 -22.62 -13.16 -20.58
C LEU A 380 -23.73 -13.17 -21.63
N LYS A 381 -23.97 -14.31 -22.31
CA LYS A 381 -25.07 -14.47 -23.27
C LYS A 381 -26.43 -14.28 -22.60
N GLU A 382 -26.63 -14.90 -21.46
CA GLU A 382 -27.85 -14.74 -20.66
C GLU A 382 -28.04 -13.30 -20.20
N THR A 383 -26.98 -12.67 -19.67
CA THR A 383 -26.97 -11.25 -19.28
C THR A 383 -27.38 -10.34 -20.43
N ILE A 384 -26.92 -10.61 -21.66
CA ILE A 384 -27.27 -9.83 -22.86
C ILE A 384 -28.74 -10.02 -23.23
N ASN A 385 -29.27 -11.24 -23.12
CA ASN A 385 -30.68 -11.52 -23.42
C ASN A 385 -31.62 -10.85 -22.40
N ASP A 386 -31.23 -10.81 -21.12
CA ASP A 386 -32.04 -10.25 -20.04
C ASP A 386 -31.89 -8.73 -19.89
N ILE A 387 -30.98 -8.11 -20.67
CA ILE A 387 -30.56 -6.72 -20.47
C ILE A 387 -31.70 -5.70 -20.68
N SER A 388 -32.71 -6.07 -21.47
CA SER A 388 -33.90 -5.25 -21.71
C SER A 388 -34.87 -5.23 -20.53
N GLN A 389 -34.72 -6.14 -19.56
CA GLN A 389 -35.61 -6.29 -18.40
C GLN A 389 -34.98 -5.83 -17.08
N ILE A 390 -33.86 -5.10 -17.14
CA ILE A 390 -33.14 -4.68 -15.94
C ILE A 390 -34.02 -3.78 -15.06
N ASP A 391 -34.20 -4.21 -13.81
CA ASP A 391 -34.86 -3.40 -12.80
C ASP A 391 -34.00 -2.17 -12.48
N PHE A 392 -34.67 -1.02 -12.49
CA PHE A 392 -34.15 0.29 -12.14
C PHE A 392 -33.36 0.27 -10.82
N ASN A 393 -33.85 -0.44 -9.80
CA ASN A 393 -33.20 -0.45 -8.49
C ASN A 393 -31.87 -1.22 -8.51
N GLU A 394 -31.67 -2.11 -9.48
CA GLU A 394 -30.48 -2.96 -9.56
C GLU A 394 -29.28 -2.24 -10.16
N VAL A 395 -29.50 -1.14 -10.88
CA VAL A 395 -28.46 -0.33 -11.52
C VAL A 395 -27.95 0.82 -10.67
N VAL A 396 -28.60 1.11 -9.53
CA VAL A 396 -28.18 2.19 -8.62
C VAL A 396 -26.74 2.00 -8.17
N LYS A 397 -25.94 3.06 -8.29
CA LYS A 397 -24.54 3.13 -7.85
C LYS A 397 -24.39 4.15 -6.75
N THR A 398 -23.31 4.05 -5.99
CA THR A 398 -22.97 5.03 -4.94
C THR A 398 -21.60 5.64 -5.16
N ALA A 399 -21.48 6.92 -4.84
CA ALA A 399 -20.23 7.67 -4.85
C ALA A 399 -20.09 8.48 -3.56
N VAL A 400 -18.86 8.91 -3.26
CA VAL A 400 -18.59 9.80 -2.12
C VAL A 400 -18.04 11.11 -2.67
N TRP A 401 -18.61 12.22 -2.24
CA TRP A 401 -18.11 13.53 -2.62
C TRP A 401 -16.84 13.86 -1.82
N LYS A 402 -15.74 14.15 -2.50
CA LYS A 402 -14.47 14.55 -1.87
C LYS A 402 -13.82 15.62 -2.74
N PRO A 403 -13.91 16.92 -2.37
CA PRO A 403 -13.37 18.02 -3.15
C PRO A 403 -11.88 17.86 -3.48
N ASP A 404 -11.10 17.38 -2.50
CA ASP A 404 -9.64 17.22 -2.61
C ASP A 404 -9.20 16.01 -3.47
N LYS A 405 -10.15 15.19 -3.96
CA LYS A 405 -9.85 14.03 -4.80
C LYS A 405 -10.18 14.35 -6.25
N ASN A 406 -9.22 14.05 -7.14
CA ASN A 406 -9.36 14.20 -8.59
C ASN A 406 -10.27 13.11 -9.21
N ASN A 407 -11.52 13.05 -8.78
CA ASN A 407 -12.55 12.20 -9.37
C ASN A 407 -13.35 13.03 -10.39
N LYS A 408 -12.85 13.07 -11.63
CA LYS A 408 -13.40 13.93 -12.70
C LYS A 408 -14.88 13.69 -13.00
N SER A 409 -15.42 12.48 -12.80
CA SER A 409 -16.85 12.22 -13.05
C SER A 409 -17.71 12.82 -11.95
N VAL A 410 -17.34 12.58 -10.68
CA VAL A 410 -18.06 13.15 -9.52
C VAL A 410 -17.94 14.67 -9.49
N GLN A 411 -16.75 15.23 -9.74
CA GLN A 411 -16.55 16.68 -9.79
C GLN A 411 -17.44 17.36 -10.84
N ARG A 412 -17.54 16.78 -12.05
CA ARG A 412 -18.44 17.29 -13.09
C ARG A 412 -19.90 17.17 -12.70
N PHE A 413 -20.29 16.03 -12.12
CA PHE A 413 -21.65 15.82 -11.65
C PHE A 413 -22.03 16.90 -10.63
N ILE A 414 -21.20 17.12 -9.60
CA ILE A 414 -21.44 18.12 -8.55
C ILE A 414 -21.46 19.54 -9.12
N SER A 415 -20.51 19.90 -9.99
CA SER A 415 -20.52 21.20 -10.67
C SER A 415 -21.81 21.44 -11.44
N ARG A 416 -22.33 20.41 -12.14
CA ARG A 416 -23.61 20.48 -12.85
C ARG A 416 -24.80 20.61 -11.90
N MET A 417 -24.75 19.99 -10.72
CA MET A 417 -25.78 20.16 -9.69
C MET A 417 -25.77 21.58 -9.13
N GLN A 418 -24.59 22.13 -8.85
CA GLN A 418 -24.42 23.51 -8.38
C GLN A 418 -24.94 24.52 -9.41
N ASP A 419 -24.57 24.38 -10.69
CA ASP A 419 -25.06 25.25 -11.76
C ASP A 419 -26.59 25.20 -11.89
N ARG A 420 -27.19 24.02 -11.69
CA ARG A 420 -28.65 23.84 -11.69
C ARG A 420 -29.29 24.49 -10.47
N HIS A 421 -28.70 24.33 -9.29
CA HIS A 421 -29.15 24.97 -8.05
C HIS A 421 -29.27 26.48 -8.23
N THR A 422 -28.20 27.13 -8.71
CA THR A 422 -28.17 28.58 -8.93
C THR A 422 -29.26 29.05 -9.89
N ARG A 423 -29.55 28.27 -10.94
CA ARG A 423 -30.62 28.58 -11.90
C ARG A 423 -32.01 28.45 -11.29
N VAL A 424 -32.27 27.39 -10.53
CA VAL A 424 -33.57 27.16 -9.88
C VAL A 424 -33.81 28.20 -8.79
N GLU A 425 -32.80 28.57 -8.00
CA GLU A 425 -32.91 29.66 -7.03
C GLU A 425 -33.23 31.00 -7.69
N ALA A 426 -32.60 31.30 -8.82
CA ALA A 426 -32.88 32.51 -9.58
C ALA A 426 -34.32 32.53 -10.12
N ASP A 427 -34.83 31.39 -10.61
CA ASP A 427 -36.22 31.27 -11.07
C ASP A 427 -37.23 31.33 -9.92
N ALA A 428 -36.96 30.65 -8.81
CA ALA A 428 -37.77 30.71 -7.60
C ALA A 428 -37.93 32.15 -7.09
N LYS A 429 -36.83 32.93 -7.03
CA LYS A 429 -36.88 34.36 -6.69
C LYS A 429 -37.75 35.16 -7.66
N ARG A 430 -37.69 34.85 -8.96
CA ARG A 430 -38.54 35.50 -9.99
C ARG A 430 -40.02 35.14 -9.84
N ARG A 431 -40.35 33.89 -9.52
CA ARG A 431 -41.73 33.41 -9.31
C ARG A 431 -42.35 34.01 -8.05
N ILE A 432 -41.61 34.07 -6.96
CA ILE A 432 -42.06 34.71 -5.70
C ILE A 432 -42.39 36.19 -5.95
N LYS A 433 -41.54 36.91 -6.70
CA LYS A 433 -41.81 38.31 -7.08
C LYS A 433 -43.09 38.48 -7.91
N LYS A 434 -43.54 37.43 -8.60
CA LYS A 434 -44.78 37.39 -9.40
C LYS A 434 -45.98 36.78 -8.65
N GLY A 435 -45.84 36.46 -7.36
CA GLY A 435 -46.90 35.82 -6.57
C GLY A 435 -47.16 34.35 -6.92
N LEU A 436 -46.23 33.70 -7.64
CA LEU A 436 -46.33 32.29 -8.04
C LEU A 436 -45.55 31.39 -7.06
N THR A 437 -46.04 30.17 -6.87
CA THR A 437 -45.35 29.16 -6.07
C THR A 437 -44.08 28.66 -6.77
N PRO A 438 -42.94 28.60 -6.07
CA PRO A 438 -41.71 27.99 -6.61
C PRO A 438 -41.90 26.49 -6.86
N GLU A 439 -41.23 25.98 -7.89
CA GLU A 439 -41.16 24.54 -8.10
C GLU A 439 -40.26 23.86 -7.05
N PRO A 440 -40.59 22.64 -6.61
CA PRO A 440 -39.75 21.89 -5.66
C PRO A 440 -38.39 21.58 -6.27
N TYR A 441 -37.33 21.89 -5.52
CA TYR A 441 -35.97 21.58 -5.94
C TYR A 441 -35.71 20.08 -5.90
N LEU A 442 -35.04 19.57 -6.94
CA LEU A 442 -34.89 18.13 -7.22
C LEU A 442 -33.48 17.56 -7.03
N TYR A 443 -32.49 18.40 -6.71
CA TYR A 443 -31.08 18.04 -6.80
C TYR A 443 -30.28 18.45 -5.58
N GLU A 444 -30.41 17.74 -4.47
CA GLU A 444 -29.63 18.00 -3.27
C GLU A 444 -28.11 17.93 -3.56
N ILE A 445 -27.34 18.89 -3.03
CA ILE A 445 -25.89 18.92 -3.18
C ILE A 445 -25.30 18.20 -1.97
N PRO A 446 -24.61 17.05 -2.15
CA PRO A 446 -24.05 16.31 -1.03
C PRO A 446 -22.90 17.08 -0.39
N GLU A 447 -22.79 16.97 0.93
CA GLU A 447 -21.71 17.57 1.71
C GLU A 447 -20.36 16.88 1.46
N PRO A 448 -19.22 17.57 1.62
CA PRO A 448 -17.90 16.94 1.54
C PRO A 448 -17.78 15.76 2.49
N GLY A 449 -17.54 14.57 1.93
CA GLY A 449 -17.45 13.30 2.66
C GLY A 449 -18.74 12.48 2.65
N GLU A 450 -19.86 13.08 2.22
CA GLU A 450 -21.16 12.41 2.13
C GLU A 450 -21.20 11.44 0.95
N ARG A 451 -21.98 10.37 1.14
CA ARG A 451 -22.25 9.37 0.11
C ARG A 451 -23.60 9.65 -0.52
N PHE A 452 -23.63 9.67 -1.84
CA PHE A 452 -24.85 9.85 -2.62
C PHE A 452 -25.03 8.71 -3.63
N GLU A 453 -26.28 8.52 -4.05
CA GLU A 453 -26.68 7.54 -5.04
C GLU A 453 -26.81 8.17 -6.43
N TYR A 454 -26.52 7.41 -7.47
CA TYR A 454 -26.67 7.88 -8.85
C TYR A 454 -26.88 6.72 -9.83
N ILE A 455 -27.44 7.06 -10.98
CA ILE A 455 -27.63 6.20 -12.15
C ILE A 455 -27.00 6.88 -13.37
N VAL A 456 -26.42 6.10 -14.27
CA VAL A 456 -25.95 6.61 -15.57
C VAL A 456 -27.07 6.50 -16.60
N VAL A 457 -27.48 7.65 -17.15
CA VAL A 457 -28.57 7.77 -18.14
C VAL A 457 -28.03 8.05 -19.54
N GLU A 458 -28.86 7.82 -20.55
CA GLU A 458 -28.54 8.15 -21.94
C GLU A 458 -28.35 9.67 -22.13
N SER A 459 -27.43 10.03 -23.02
CA SER A 459 -27.18 11.42 -23.38
C SER A 459 -26.59 11.48 -24.78
N ASP A 460 -27.26 12.24 -25.65
CA ASP A 460 -26.78 12.51 -27.01
C ASP A 460 -25.68 13.58 -27.03
N SER A 461 -25.57 14.38 -25.98
CA SER A 461 -24.70 15.54 -25.91
C SER A 461 -23.30 15.26 -25.36
N SER A 462 -23.09 14.16 -24.62
CA SER A 462 -21.78 13.84 -24.06
C SER A 462 -21.60 12.34 -23.77
N GLN A 463 -20.42 11.82 -24.09
CA GLN A 463 -20.00 10.46 -23.72
C GLN A 463 -19.35 10.37 -22.33
N ARG A 464 -19.19 11.50 -21.62
CA ARG A 464 -18.51 11.52 -20.33
C ARG A 464 -19.47 11.09 -19.22
N VAL A 465 -19.06 10.11 -18.42
CA VAL A 465 -19.89 9.55 -17.33
C VAL A 465 -20.46 10.61 -16.40
N GLY A 466 -19.66 11.61 -16.00
CA GLY A 466 -20.12 12.66 -15.08
C GLY A 466 -21.30 13.49 -15.60
N ASP A 467 -21.42 13.63 -16.92
CA ASP A 467 -22.51 14.40 -17.55
C ASP A 467 -23.79 13.55 -17.66
N LYS A 468 -23.62 12.22 -17.67
CA LYS A 468 -24.67 11.19 -17.71
C LYS A 468 -25.12 10.71 -16.31
N MET A 469 -24.43 11.06 -15.24
CA MET A 469 -24.82 10.68 -13.87
C MET A 469 -26.06 11.44 -13.45
N GLU A 470 -27.04 10.80 -12.81
CA GLU A 470 -28.27 11.46 -12.35
C GLU A 470 -28.79 10.81 -11.06
N TYR A 471 -29.49 11.56 -10.21
CA TYR A 471 -30.09 11.02 -8.99
C TYR A 471 -31.22 10.04 -9.32
N PRO A 472 -31.35 8.90 -8.60
CA PRO A 472 -32.41 7.93 -8.87
C PRO A 472 -33.82 8.54 -8.88
N GLU A 473 -34.12 9.44 -7.95
CA GLU A 473 -35.43 10.10 -7.88
C GLU A 473 -35.71 10.98 -9.10
N VAL A 474 -34.69 11.67 -9.60
CA VAL A 474 -34.78 12.51 -10.80
C VAL A 474 -35.03 11.65 -12.03
N VAL A 475 -34.35 10.49 -12.15
CA VAL A 475 -34.57 9.56 -13.26
C VAL A 475 -36.01 9.04 -13.25
N ARG A 476 -36.54 8.67 -12.08
CA ARG A 476 -37.95 8.23 -11.92
C ARG A 476 -38.93 9.34 -12.31
N ARG A 477 -38.74 10.56 -11.80
CA ARG A 477 -39.68 11.68 -12.00
C ARG A 477 -39.70 12.19 -13.44
N LEU A 478 -38.55 12.19 -14.11
CA LEU A 478 -38.40 12.72 -15.47
C LEU A 478 -38.41 11.64 -16.56
N GLY A 479 -38.60 10.36 -16.19
CA GLY A 479 -38.63 9.26 -17.14
C GLY A 479 -37.36 9.11 -17.99
N LYS A 480 -36.18 9.42 -17.42
CA LYS A 480 -34.92 9.36 -18.17
C LYS A 480 -34.52 7.91 -18.46
N LYS A 481 -34.07 7.64 -19.68
CA LYS A 481 -33.63 6.30 -20.11
C LYS A 481 -32.25 5.97 -19.53
N ILE A 482 -32.09 4.74 -19.07
CA ILE A 482 -30.83 4.21 -18.51
C ILE A 482 -29.84 3.92 -19.66
N ASP A 483 -28.57 4.29 -19.50
CA ASP A 483 -27.52 3.95 -20.48
C ASP A 483 -27.13 2.47 -20.35
N ILE A 484 -27.87 1.59 -21.01
CA ILE A 484 -27.66 0.14 -20.98
C ILE A 484 -26.24 -0.23 -21.46
N SER A 485 -25.74 0.49 -22.48
CA SER A 485 -24.40 0.27 -23.05
C SER A 485 -23.30 0.48 -22.01
N TYR A 486 -23.43 1.51 -21.17
CA TYR A 486 -22.51 1.76 -20.06
C TYR A 486 -22.45 0.56 -19.09
N TYR A 487 -23.60 0.06 -18.63
CA TYR A 487 -23.64 -1.06 -17.69
C TYR A 487 -23.14 -2.36 -18.32
N LEU A 488 -23.53 -2.65 -19.57
CA LEU A 488 -23.01 -3.80 -20.31
C LEU A 488 -21.49 -3.76 -20.41
N LYS A 489 -20.91 -2.60 -20.76
CA LYS A 489 -19.46 -2.43 -20.82
C LYS A 489 -18.78 -2.69 -19.48
N THR A 490 -19.41 -2.32 -18.37
CA THR A 490 -18.87 -2.64 -17.03
C THR A 490 -18.89 -4.15 -16.75
N VAL A 491 -19.97 -4.84 -17.13
CA VAL A 491 -20.10 -6.29 -16.97
C VAL A 491 -19.12 -7.05 -17.88
N VAL A 492 -18.97 -6.65 -19.14
CA VAL A 492 -17.94 -7.18 -20.04
C VAL A 492 -16.54 -7.01 -19.43
N GLY A 493 -16.27 -5.84 -18.84
CA GLY A 493 -15.03 -5.60 -18.11
C GLY A 493 -14.84 -6.49 -16.87
N LEU A 494 -15.93 -6.92 -16.23
CA LEU A 494 -15.89 -7.91 -15.14
C LEU A 494 -15.58 -9.31 -15.68
N CYS A 495 -16.34 -9.78 -16.68
CA CYS A 495 -16.17 -11.07 -17.35
C CYS A 495 -14.76 -11.25 -17.90
N ALA A 496 -14.24 -10.23 -18.60
CA ALA A 496 -12.88 -10.23 -19.15
C ALA A 496 -11.81 -10.52 -18.07
N ARG A 497 -12.00 -10.06 -16.83
CA ARG A 497 -11.04 -10.29 -15.75
C ARG A 497 -11.05 -11.72 -15.21
N PHE A 498 -12.17 -12.43 -15.33
CA PHE A 498 -12.22 -13.86 -15.00
C PHE A 498 -11.45 -14.70 -16.02
N ILE A 499 -11.43 -14.30 -17.28
CA ILE A 499 -10.79 -15.04 -18.39
C ILE A 499 -9.42 -14.51 -18.83
N ASN A 500 -8.92 -13.42 -18.24
CA ASN A 500 -7.61 -12.81 -18.52
C ASN A 500 -6.40 -13.68 -18.07
N TYR A 501 -6.61 -14.96 -17.80
CA TYR A 501 -5.55 -15.95 -17.67
C TYR A 501 -5.28 -16.67 -19.00
N ASP A 502 -6.27 -16.71 -19.89
CA ASP A 502 -6.15 -17.32 -21.21
C ASP A 502 -5.27 -16.46 -22.12
N GLU A 503 -4.27 -17.06 -22.74
CA GLU A 503 -3.33 -16.38 -23.64
C GLU A 503 -4.05 -15.74 -24.83
N ARG A 504 -5.18 -16.32 -25.28
CA ARG A 504 -6.00 -15.80 -26.38
C ARG A 504 -6.59 -14.42 -26.11
N HIS A 505 -6.67 -14.01 -24.85
CA HIS A 505 -7.21 -12.71 -24.44
C HIS A 505 -6.14 -11.76 -23.88
N GLN A 506 -4.87 -12.16 -23.91
CA GLN A 506 -3.78 -11.24 -23.60
C GLN A 506 -3.59 -10.25 -24.76
N PRO A 507 -3.39 -8.95 -24.48
CA PRO A 507 -3.15 -7.98 -25.53
C PRO A 507 -1.88 -8.34 -26.31
N SER A 508 -1.93 -8.24 -27.65
CA SER A 508 -0.75 -8.48 -28.49
C SER A 508 0.42 -7.59 -28.06
N SER A 509 1.65 -8.04 -28.32
CA SER A 509 2.89 -7.31 -28.01
C SER A 509 2.85 -5.86 -28.51
N GLU A 510 2.14 -5.61 -29.61
CA GLU A 510 1.98 -4.31 -30.25
C GLU A 510 1.03 -3.36 -29.47
N ILE A 511 -0.05 -3.88 -28.90
CA ILE A 511 -0.98 -3.12 -28.03
C ILE A 511 -0.28 -2.78 -26.71
N MET A 512 0.49 -3.73 -26.15
CA MET A 512 1.33 -3.50 -24.97
C MET A 512 2.37 -2.39 -25.22
N LEU A 513 3.00 -2.38 -26.40
CA LEU A 513 3.91 -1.32 -26.84
C LEU A 513 3.21 0.03 -26.97
N LYS A 514 1.98 0.08 -27.50
CA LYS A 514 1.17 1.31 -27.58
C LYS A 514 0.77 1.83 -26.19
N VAL A 515 0.40 0.96 -25.24
CA VAL A 515 0.10 1.33 -23.85
C VAL A 515 1.35 1.87 -23.13
N LEU A 516 2.50 1.22 -23.34
CA LEU A 516 3.79 1.68 -22.81
C LEU A 516 4.24 3.02 -23.42
N LYS A 517 4.00 3.24 -24.72
CA LYS A 517 4.23 4.53 -25.39
C LYS A 517 3.32 5.63 -24.84
N LYS A 518 2.04 5.33 -24.59
CA LYS A 518 1.07 6.28 -24.01
C LYS A 518 1.47 6.72 -22.60
N LEU A 519 2.05 5.83 -21.80
CA LEU A 519 2.61 6.14 -20.47
C LEU A 519 3.93 6.95 -20.52
N LYS A 520 4.70 6.87 -21.61
CA LYS A 520 5.89 7.70 -21.83
C LYS A 520 5.52 9.13 -22.24
N ASN A 521 4.46 9.31 -23.02
CA ASN A 521 4.06 10.62 -23.56
C ASN A 521 3.75 11.66 -22.47
N ASP A 522 3.23 11.28 -21.30
CA ASP A 522 2.99 12.22 -20.18
C ASP A 522 4.29 12.84 -19.62
N LYS A 523 5.42 12.13 -19.71
CA LYS A 523 6.76 12.64 -19.33
C LYS A 523 7.38 13.48 -20.44
N THR A 524 7.13 13.10 -21.69
CA THR A 524 7.63 13.78 -22.90
C THR A 524 6.94 15.12 -23.11
N ILE A 525 5.65 15.26 -22.80
CA ILE A 525 4.87 16.51 -22.90
C ILE A 525 5.43 17.59 -21.95
N ILE A 526 5.76 17.22 -20.71
CA ILE A 526 6.35 18.15 -19.73
C ILE A 526 7.75 18.58 -20.18
N SER A 527 8.55 17.68 -20.73
CA SER A 527 9.88 17.99 -21.29
C SER A 527 9.80 18.91 -22.51
N HIS A 528 8.86 18.69 -23.42
CA HIS A 528 8.67 19.53 -24.62
C HIS A 528 8.15 20.94 -24.30
N LEU A 529 7.28 21.08 -23.29
CA LEU A 529 6.80 22.40 -22.86
C LEU A 529 7.93 23.27 -22.27
N TRP A 530 8.86 22.65 -21.53
CA TRP A 530 10.04 23.33 -20.98
C TRP A 530 11.14 23.62 -22.01
N GLU A 531 11.27 22.78 -23.04
CA GLU A 531 12.19 23.03 -24.16
C GLU A 531 11.65 24.15 -25.07
N GLY A 532 10.34 24.15 -25.34
CA GLY A 532 9.67 25.19 -26.12
C GLY A 532 9.75 26.58 -25.48
N ALA A 533 9.60 26.68 -24.15
CA ALA A 533 9.78 27.93 -23.41
C ALA A 533 11.23 28.44 -23.46
N ARG A 534 12.23 27.54 -23.40
CA ARG A 534 13.66 27.88 -23.51
C ARG A 534 14.03 28.35 -24.91
N ILE A 535 13.55 27.67 -25.95
CA ILE A 535 13.79 28.05 -27.35
C ILE A 535 13.11 29.39 -27.65
N TYR A 536 11.90 29.63 -27.15
CA TYR A 536 11.20 30.90 -27.33
C TYR A 536 11.94 32.06 -26.65
N ALA A 537 12.39 31.88 -25.40
CA ALA A 537 13.17 32.90 -24.68
C ALA A 537 14.52 33.17 -25.35
N LYS A 538 15.21 32.13 -25.83
CA LYS A 538 16.48 32.27 -26.55
C LYS A 538 16.30 32.94 -27.92
N LYS A 539 15.26 32.57 -28.67
CA LYS A 539 14.93 33.18 -29.95
C LYS A 539 14.54 34.65 -29.77
N LEU A 540 13.80 35.00 -28.71
CA LEU A 540 13.51 36.38 -28.34
C LEU A 540 14.82 37.13 -28.03
N PHE A 541 15.73 36.55 -27.25
CA PHE A 541 17.03 37.16 -26.94
C PHE A 541 17.89 37.38 -28.19
N ASP A 542 18.00 36.36 -29.05
CA ASP A 542 18.80 36.41 -30.27
C ASP A 542 18.16 37.36 -31.32
N THR A 543 16.84 37.36 -31.53
CA THR A 543 16.20 38.30 -32.48
C THR A 543 16.18 39.75 -32.00
N THR A 544 16.16 39.98 -30.68
CA THR A 544 16.16 41.36 -30.16
C THR A 544 17.57 41.96 -30.11
N TYR A 545 18.63 41.14 -30.15
CA TYR A 545 20.01 41.60 -29.92
C TYR A 545 21.08 41.08 -30.92
N ALA A 546 20.74 40.27 -31.94
CA ALA A 546 21.74 39.73 -32.87
C ALA A 546 22.33 40.74 -33.87
N ASP A 547 21.70 41.90 -34.10
CA ASP A 547 22.17 42.85 -35.13
C ASP A 547 23.07 43.97 -34.61
N LYS A 548 23.60 43.87 -33.39
CA LYS A 548 24.66 44.76 -32.91
C LYS A 548 25.85 43.96 -32.41
N GLY A 549 26.48 43.29 -33.36
CA GLY A 549 27.87 42.87 -33.23
C GLY A 549 28.77 44.07 -33.00
N GLU A 550 29.63 43.94 -32.00
CA GLU A 550 30.71 44.83 -31.59
C GLU A 550 30.36 46.08 -30.76
N ARG A 551 31.00 46.12 -29.57
CA ARG A 551 31.16 47.23 -28.62
C ARG A 551 30.00 47.61 -27.71
N LEU A 552 29.60 46.70 -26.80
CA LEU A 552 29.02 47.14 -25.51
C LEU A 552 29.47 46.24 -24.34
N THR A 553 30.78 46.06 -24.17
CA THR A 553 31.35 45.49 -22.93
C THR A 553 31.61 46.53 -21.85
N ASN A 554 31.34 47.83 -22.06
CA ASN A 554 31.71 48.88 -21.09
C ASN A 554 30.73 50.07 -20.96
N ASN A 555 29.42 49.88 -21.22
CA ASN A 555 28.48 50.98 -21.00
C ASN A 555 27.85 50.89 -19.60
N SER A 556 28.18 51.88 -18.76
CA SER A 556 27.66 52.03 -17.39
C SER A 556 26.13 52.07 -17.32
N TYR A 557 25.44 52.36 -18.43
CA TYR A 557 23.98 52.31 -18.54
C TYR A 557 23.44 50.88 -18.64
N CYS A 558 24.13 49.97 -19.35
CA CYS A 558 23.83 48.54 -19.34
C CYS A 558 24.14 47.92 -17.98
N GLN A 559 25.23 48.36 -17.35
CA GLN A 559 25.54 47.92 -15.98
C GLN A 559 24.57 48.52 -14.96
N SER A 560 24.04 49.73 -15.18
CA SER A 560 22.97 50.33 -14.36
C SER A 560 21.64 49.62 -14.56
N PHE A 561 21.28 49.23 -15.79
CA PHE A 561 20.06 48.48 -16.07
C PHE A 561 20.16 47.03 -15.59
N LEU A 562 21.30 46.37 -15.77
CA LEU A 562 21.63 45.08 -15.17
C LEU A 562 21.68 45.20 -13.64
N ASN A 563 22.22 46.27 -13.05
CA ASN A 563 22.18 46.48 -11.61
C ASN A 563 20.77 46.82 -11.11
N THR A 564 19.90 47.41 -11.94
CA THR A 564 18.50 47.71 -11.59
C THR A 564 17.63 46.47 -11.73
N LEU A 565 17.91 45.62 -12.72
CA LEU A 565 17.36 44.28 -12.86
C LEU A 565 17.89 43.35 -11.77
N ASP A 566 19.17 43.45 -11.40
CA ASP A 566 19.78 42.73 -10.27
C ASP A 566 19.22 43.28 -8.97
N LYS A 567 18.92 44.59 -8.83
CA LYS A 567 18.24 45.15 -7.66
C LYS A 567 16.75 44.79 -7.63
N GLN A 568 16.08 44.67 -8.76
CA GLN A 568 14.72 44.16 -8.84
C GLN A 568 14.67 42.66 -8.61
N GLU A 569 15.64 41.89 -9.12
CA GLU A 569 15.86 40.48 -8.85
C GLU A 569 16.21 40.29 -7.38
N GLU A 570 17.08 41.12 -6.79
CA GLU A 570 17.43 41.10 -5.37
C GLU A 570 16.25 41.57 -4.51
N SER A 571 15.42 42.52 -4.97
CA SER A 571 14.19 42.95 -4.28
C SER A 571 13.10 41.89 -4.37
N ILE A 572 12.93 41.24 -5.52
CA ILE A 572 12.04 40.09 -5.73
C ILE A 572 12.56 38.91 -4.94
N ARG A 573 13.87 38.70 -4.87
CA ARG A 573 14.57 37.65 -4.11
C ARG A 573 14.55 37.94 -2.61
N LEU A 574 14.55 39.20 -2.17
CA LEU A 574 14.38 39.61 -0.78
C LEU A 574 12.92 39.52 -0.37
N LYS A 575 11.97 39.90 -1.23
CA LYS A 575 10.53 39.69 -1.03
C LYS A 575 10.18 38.20 -1.06
N LEU A 576 10.72 37.43 -1.99
CA LEU A 576 10.68 35.96 -1.99
C LEU A 576 11.40 35.42 -0.78
N SER A 577 12.54 35.97 -0.35
CA SER A 577 13.26 35.51 0.85
C SER A 577 12.52 35.87 2.13
N SER A 578 11.69 36.93 2.14
CA SER A 578 10.82 37.33 3.25
C SER A 578 9.56 36.47 3.30
N LEU A 579 8.89 36.27 2.14
CA LEU A 579 7.83 35.27 1.96
C LEU A 579 8.33 33.87 2.27
N LEU A 580 9.53 33.52 1.84
CA LEU A 580 10.21 32.27 2.15
C LEU A 580 10.73 32.25 3.59
N LYS A 581 10.96 33.39 4.25
CA LYS A 581 11.27 33.46 5.70
C LYS A 581 10.04 33.15 6.51
N GLU A 582 8.91 33.74 6.15
CA GLU A 582 7.58 33.47 6.70
C GLU A 582 7.15 32.02 6.41
N ILE A 583 7.44 31.48 5.23
CA ILE A 583 7.24 30.05 4.88
C ILE A 583 8.30 29.15 5.57
N SER A 584 9.52 29.62 5.83
CA SER A 584 10.59 28.87 6.54
C SER A 584 10.41 28.84 8.05
N GLY A 585 9.58 29.74 8.60
CA GLY A 585 9.01 29.61 9.94
C GLY A 585 8.02 28.45 10.04
N VAL A 586 7.60 27.87 8.91
CA VAL A 586 6.66 26.74 8.81
C VAL A 586 7.38 25.44 8.36
N ASN A 587 8.54 25.49 7.67
CA ASN A 587 9.30 24.27 7.33
C ASN A 587 10.79 24.51 6.95
N ILE A 588 11.70 23.90 7.72
CA ILE A 588 13.17 23.98 7.58
C ILE A 588 13.70 23.25 6.31
N GLY A 589 12.94 22.32 5.71
CA GLY A 589 13.41 21.50 4.58
C GLY A 589 13.52 22.21 3.22
N TYR A 590 12.85 23.37 3.05
CA TYR A 590 12.93 24.14 1.81
C TYR A 590 14.27 24.91 1.69
N ARG A 591 14.93 25.17 2.84
CA ARG A 591 16.19 25.91 2.96
C ARG A 591 17.38 25.14 2.39
N GLU A 592 17.53 23.85 2.68
CA GLU A 592 18.65 23.02 2.17
C GLU A 592 18.49 22.59 0.71
N SER A 593 17.25 22.42 0.25
CA SER A 593 16.95 22.07 -1.14
C SER A 593 17.30 23.22 -2.09
N MET A 594 17.06 24.46 -1.67
CA MET A 594 17.46 25.67 -2.41
C MET A 594 18.95 25.98 -2.25
N TYR A 595 19.56 25.72 -1.09
CA TYR A 595 21.02 25.85 -0.94
C TYR A 595 21.78 24.89 -1.87
N LYS A 596 21.28 23.65 -2.05
CA LYS A 596 21.80 22.66 -3.01
C LYS A 596 21.54 23.04 -4.49
N LEU A 597 20.53 23.84 -4.77
CA LEU A 597 20.20 24.33 -6.12
C LEU A 597 21.10 25.50 -6.53
N VAL A 598 21.46 26.37 -5.58
CA VAL A 598 22.27 27.59 -5.79
C VAL A 598 23.78 27.32 -5.74
N THR A 599 24.23 26.23 -5.09
CA THR A 599 25.68 26.00 -4.85
C THR A 599 26.35 24.89 -5.70
N LYS A 600 25.62 24.14 -6.55
CA LYS A 600 26.28 23.14 -7.42
C LYS A 600 26.82 23.77 -8.71
N LYS A 601 28.09 24.17 -8.64
CA LYS A 601 28.99 24.51 -9.75
C LYS A 601 28.91 23.44 -10.88
N ARG A 602 28.91 23.93 -12.12
CA ARG A 602 29.02 23.20 -13.41
C ARG A 602 29.89 21.92 -13.34
N ALA A 603 29.37 20.79 -13.84
CA ALA A 603 29.92 20.05 -15.02
C ALA A 603 29.31 18.63 -15.15
N MET A 604 28.91 18.30 -16.39
CA MET A 604 28.61 16.98 -16.99
C MET A 604 27.25 16.28 -16.73
N CYS A 605 26.66 15.80 -17.83
CA CYS A 605 25.29 15.33 -18.00
C CYS A 605 25.13 13.80 -17.80
N LEU A 606 24.00 13.40 -17.19
CA LEU A 606 23.61 12.04 -16.82
C LEU A 606 23.35 11.10 -18.02
N GLU A 607 23.28 11.63 -19.24
CA GLU A 607 23.14 10.83 -20.48
C GLU A 607 24.45 10.15 -20.93
N GLN A 608 25.61 10.59 -20.44
CA GLN A 608 26.87 9.83 -20.57
C GLN A 608 27.08 8.81 -19.44
N TYR A 609 26.31 8.88 -18.34
CA TYR A 609 26.45 7.99 -17.19
C TYR A 609 25.57 6.73 -17.30
N LEU A 610 24.45 6.80 -18.02
CA LEU A 610 23.49 5.69 -18.13
C LEU A 610 23.72 4.76 -19.32
N ILE A 611 24.63 5.11 -20.25
CA ILE A 611 25.03 4.22 -21.36
C ILE A 611 26.33 3.44 -21.01
N SER A 612 27.09 3.84 -19.98
CA SER A 612 28.41 3.26 -19.67
C SER A 612 28.46 2.28 -18.48
N TYR A 613 27.33 1.92 -17.85
CA TYR A 613 27.35 1.15 -16.58
C TYR A 613 26.90 -0.32 -16.68
N TYR A 614 26.63 -0.89 -17.86
CA TYR A 614 26.18 -2.30 -17.92
C TYR A 614 26.75 -3.21 -19.02
N LEU A 615 27.73 -2.80 -19.82
CA LEU A 615 28.32 -3.70 -20.84
C LEU A 615 29.84 -3.50 -21.08
N ASP A 616 30.69 -3.44 -20.05
CA ASP A 616 32.15 -3.29 -20.33
C ASP A 616 33.15 -3.91 -19.32
N GLU A 617 32.73 -4.85 -18.46
CA GLU A 617 33.68 -5.61 -17.62
C GLU A 617 34.05 -7.00 -18.16
N TYR A 618 33.46 -7.44 -19.28
CA TYR A 618 33.79 -8.73 -19.92
C TYR A 618 34.52 -8.60 -21.28
N ASP A 619 34.75 -7.39 -21.78
CA ASP A 619 35.26 -7.17 -23.15
C ASP A 619 36.72 -6.63 -23.19
N ILE A 620 37.19 -5.97 -22.13
CA ILE A 620 38.53 -5.36 -22.11
C ILE A 620 39.64 -6.41 -22.04
N ASN A 621 39.48 -7.46 -21.24
CA ASN A 621 40.49 -8.54 -21.15
C ASN A 621 40.53 -9.37 -22.44
N THR A 622 39.38 -9.56 -23.10
CA THR A 622 39.25 -10.36 -24.33
C THR A 622 39.85 -9.64 -25.53
N LYS A 623 39.62 -8.32 -25.66
CA LYS A 623 40.23 -7.47 -26.71
C LYS A 623 41.73 -7.26 -26.50
N ALA A 624 42.18 -7.11 -25.26
CA ALA A 624 43.60 -7.01 -24.94
C ALA A 624 44.36 -8.33 -25.26
N LEU A 625 43.75 -9.49 -24.99
CA LEU A 625 44.33 -10.79 -25.36
C LEU A 625 44.37 -10.99 -26.89
N ALA A 626 43.27 -10.68 -27.58
CA ALA A 626 43.16 -10.84 -29.03
C ALA A 626 44.13 -9.92 -29.79
N TYR A 627 44.38 -8.71 -29.30
CA TYR A 627 45.36 -7.79 -29.89
C TYR A 627 46.80 -8.25 -29.64
N ALA A 628 47.11 -8.77 -28.46
CA ALA A 628 48.44 -9.31 -28.14
C ALA A 628 48.83 -10.47 -29.06
N GLN A 629 47.88 -11.39 -29.31
CA GLN A 629 48.04 -12.50 -30.25
C GLN A 629 48.27 -12.01 -31.69
N LYS A 630 47.63 -10.90 -32.08
CA LYS A 630 47.79 -10.29 -33.42
C LYS A 630 49.13 -9.57 -33.62
N CYS A 631 49.81 -9.18 -32.55
CA CYS A 631 51.11 -8.48 -32.58
C CYS A 631 52.29 -9.35 -32.11
N GLU A 632 52.14 -10.68 -32.14
CA GLU A 632 53.14 -11.68 -31.68
C GLU A 632 53.68 -11.44 -30.25
N GLY A 633 52.91 -10.78 -29.39
CA GLY A 633 53.24 -10.48 -27.99
C GLY A 633 52.37 -11.24 -27.00
N ARG A 634 52.78 -11.30 -25.74
CA ARG A 634 52.02 -11.94 -24.65
C ARG A 634 51.74 -10.95 -23.52
N CYS A 635 50.49 -10.92 -23.03
CA CYS A 635 50.13 -10.25 -21.79
C CYS A 635 50.57 -11.12 -20.61
N LEU A 636 51.38 -10.59 -19.70
CA LEU A 636 51.90 -11.38 -18.56
C LEU A 636 51.05 -11.21 -17.31
N ALA A 637 50.61 -9.98 -17.01
CA ALA A 637 49.80 -9.69 -15.83
C ALA A 637 49.12 -8.31 -15.94
N LYS A 638 48.02 -8.12 -15.21
CA LYS A 638 47.40 -6.81 -15.01
C LYS A 638 48.04 -6.14 -13.79
N VAL A 639 48.63 -4.95 -13.97
CA VAL A 639 49.35 -4.23 -12.91
C VAL A 639 48.46 -3.18 -12.25
N SER A 640 47.56 -2.54 -13.01
CA SER A 640 46.60 -1.55 -12.49
C SER A 640 45.29 -1.55 -13.32
N PRO A 641 44.24 -0.81 -12.91
CA PRO A 641 42.94 -0.79 -13.60
C PRO A 641 43.04 -0.54 -15.11
N ASN A 642 44.04 0.22 -15.57
CA ASN A 642 44.27 0.57 -16.97
C ASN A 642 45.67 0.25 -17.50
N THR A 643 46.56 -0.38 -16.71
CA THR A 643 47.96 -0.67 -17.11
C THR A 643 48.24 -2.17 -17.05
N TYR A 644 48.85 -2.70 -18.10
CA TYR A 644 49.17 -4.12 -18.26
C TYR A 644 50.68 -4.30 -18.47
N LEU A 645 51.22 -5.42 -17.97
CA LEU A 645 52.60 -5.85 -18.18
C LEU A 645 52.68 -6.72 -19.43
N TRP A 646 53.44 -6.26 -20.42
CA TRP A 646 53.54 -6.88 -21.74
C TRP A 646 54.92 -7.49 -21.98
N ALA A 647 55.00 -8.50 -22.84
CA ALA A 647 56.25 -9.06 -23.35
C ALA A 647 56.21 -9.26 -24.87
N CYS A 648 57.27 -8.87 -25.57
CA CYS A 648 57.44 -9.16 -27.00
C CYS A 648 58.21 -10.48 -27.24
N LYS A 649 58.24 -10.95 -28.48
CA LYS A 649 58.97 -12.17 -28.90
C LYS A 649 60.49 -12.13 -28.60
N LYS A 650 61.09 -10.93 -28.53
CA LYS A 650 62.51 -10.71 -28.18
C LYS A 650 62.77 -10.67 -26.66
N GLY A 651 61.75 -10.83 -25.82
CA GLY A 651 61.88 -10.91 -24.36
C GLY A 651 61.82 -9.57 -23.61
N HIS A 652 61.68 -8.44 -24.31
CA HIS A 652 61.51 -7.14 -23.66
C HIS A 652 60.15 -7.03 -22.96
N LYS A 653 60.13 -6.47 -21.75
CA LYS A 653 58.93 -6.26 -20.95
C LYS A 653 58.73 -4.78 -20.64
N TRP A 654 57.48 -4.33 -20.68
CA TRP A 654 57.13 -2.97 -20.28
C TRP A 654 55.68 -2.88 -19.79
N GLU A 655 55.41 -1.86 -18.99
CA GLU A 655 54.06 -1.52 -18.53
C GLU A 655 53.47 -0.44 -19.44
N ALA A 656 52.28 -0.69 -19.98
CA ALA A 656 51.59 0.31 -20.79
C ALA A 656 50.07 0.19 -20.68
N PRO A 657 49.33 1.32 -20.77
CA PRO A 657 47.91 1.29 -20.97
C PRO A 657 47.55 0.75 -22.35
N TYR A 658 46.42 0.03 -22.45
CA TYR A 658 45.93 -0.52 -23.71
C TYR A 658 45.85 0.52 -24.85
N LYS A 659 45.50 1.78 -24.53
CA LYS A 659 45.36 2.86 -25.52
C LYS A 659 46.70 3.36 -26.10
N ASN A 660 47.82 3.14 -25.41
CA ASN A 660 49.14 3.66 -25.82
C ASN A 660 49.99 2.61 -26.54
N MET A 661 49.42 1.44 -26.83
CA MET A 661 50.11 0.30 -27.44
C MET A 661 50.63 0.58 -28.86
N LYS A 662 50.01 1.54 -29.59
CA LYS A 662 50.46 1.97 -30.92
C LYS A 662 51.70 2.86 -30.91
N GLN A 663 51.98 3.55 -29.81
CA GLN A 663 53.07 4.54 -29.75
C GLN A 663 54.41 3.93 -29.31
N ASN A 664 54.40 2.83 -28.56
CA ASN A 664 55.62 2.22 -28.00
C ASN A 664 56.12 0.98 -28.76
N TYR A 665 55.52 0.62 -29.89
CA TYR A 665 55.96 -0.52 -30.74
C TYR A 665 56.79 -0.07 -31.96
N ARG A 666 56.82 1.23 -32.25
CA ARG A 666 57.82 1.84 -33.13
C ARG A 666 59.05 2.14 -32.30
#